data_AF-A0A7Y6QM27-F1
#
_entry.id   AF-A0A7Y6QM27-F1
#
_cell.length_a   1.000
_cell.length_b   1.000
_cell.length_c   1.000
_cell.angle_alpha   90.00
_cell.angle_beta   90.00
_cell.angle_gamma   90.00
#
_symmetry.space_group_name_H-M   'P 1'
#
loop_
_entity.id
_entity.type
_entity.pdbx_description
1 polymer ?
#
loop_
_entity_poly.entity_id
_entity_poly.type
_entity_poly.pdbx_seq_one_letter_code
_entity_poly.pdbx_strand_id
1 'polypeptide(L)'
;MSKTVFMFSGQGSQYRQMGHELYRREPVFRDAMQRLDSLVRTRCGESVLAALYEDANGEQPLKRVRISHPAIFMVEYALARTLIAADVRPDLVLGSSLGSYAAAAIAGCVDAETALEAVIEKALMLERHCAPGCMVAVMGDPAAYLTPGLLDICELAARNFNGHSVLAMPLDQLARVENHLRQHGLAFQRLDVEFAFHSRWIDAARQPYLDYLQTLDFQPAAMPLACCASTSTLQVLPSDFFWTVARAPIRFHDTVQALESRGSYRYIDVGPAGTLATFLKYGLPAGSSSQIHTLMSPFGSDSGNLAAVTSECRQPAGKTEQHQPTKESRAMKAVIFPGQGAQFKGMGKDVFPLYPDLVRRASEILGYSLEELCLSDSQNQLSRTRYTQPALFVVNALNYYRHQAQHGGAAPDFFAGHSLGEYNALLAAGAFSFETGLRLVKKRGELMGAARDGAMAAVLGASASEVQAILDKHQLDQIDIANYNSPTQIVIAGSKDAIAAAEPIFASQNLRYVTLNVSAAFHSRYMQPAQAEFARFLSEFSFTAPTVPVIANASGRPYEADRIAETLAAQIAGPVRWVDSVRYLMGREVDEFQEIGAAVLSKMVLEIRSKETPIVDERPLASAAVATPAPQPVESSGVPGIQAARLGSALFRQRFGLQYAYMAGAMYRGVASAELVIRMGKAGFLSFFGAGGLPPARVEAGIQRIQSELKDGQPYGMNLLANYEYPADEEAVVELYLKYGVSNVEAAAFMQMTPALVRFRLSGLRTDARGAVVCDHRIVAKISRPEVAKAFMSPAPAAIVSKLLEQGKITPLQAELAQRVPVAHDICVEADSGGHTDGGIAAVMLPPMLRMRDELQASHRYAEPICMGLAGGIGGPEAAAAAFLLGADFIMTGSINQCTVEAGMSDNGKAMLQEIDIHDTEYAPAGDMFEIGAQVQVLKKSVFFPARANKLLSLYRHHNSLDEIPERTRRQLEGTYFKKTFEEIWSETAAWFKAQGKDHEVIKAEANPKHKMALVFRWYFAYCTRIAMEGRSEDQVNYQIQTGPALGSFNRWVKGTALESWRNRHVDEIAIKLLAATAEHLNRSYTRFLQA
;
A
#
# COMPACT_ATOMS: atom_id res chain seq x y z
N MET A 1 16.30 16.95 -25.39
CA MET A 1 16.04 15.54 -25.00
C MET A 1 17.34 14.85 -24.53
N SER A 2 17.30 14.06 -23.46
CA SER A 2 18.38 13.13 -23.09
C SER A 2 18.41 11.97 -24.08
N LYS A 3 19.60 11.41 -24.33
CA LYS A 3 19.71 10.24 -25.20
C LYS A 3 18.97 9.06 -24.57
N THR A 4 18.15 8.38 -25.34
CA THR A 4 17.35 7.25 -24.87
C THR A 4 18.18 5.98 -24.92
N VAL A 5 18.21 5.24 -23.81
CA VAL A 5 18.87 3.95 -23.69
C VAL A 5 17.83 2.87 -23.45
N PHE A 6 17.69 1.94 -24.39
CA PHE A 6 16.92 0.73 -24.14
C PHE A 6 17.81 -0.29 -23.45
N MET A 7 17.37 -0.79 -22.30
CA MET A 7 18.10 -1.77 -21.51
C MET A 7 17.44 -3.12 -21.55
N PHE A 8 18.22 -4.14 -21.88
CA PHE A 8 17.79 -5.50 -22.10
C PHE A 8 18.37 -6.40 -21.01
N SER A 9 17.50 -7.11 -20.30
CA SER A 9 17.79 -7.87 -19.09
C SER A 9 18.25 -9.31 -19.35
N GLY A 10 18.87 -9.92 -18.35
CA GLY A 10 19.35 -11.30 -18.44
C GLY A 10 18.33 -12.33 -17.95
N GLN A 11 18.77 -13.58 -17.90
CA GLN A 11 18.02 -14.65 -17.24
C GLN A 11 17.74 -14.31 -15.76
N GLY A 12 16.55 -14.68 -15.28
CA GLY A 12 16.02 -14.35 -13.96
C GLY A 12 14.93 -13.26 -13.99
N SER A 13 14.69 -12.63 -15.15
CA SER A 13 13.59 -11.67 -15.35
C SER A 13 12.29 -12.33 -15.81
N GLN A 14 12.33 -13.58 -16.26
CA GLN A 14 11.18 -14.27 -16.84
C GLN A 14 10.17 -14.71 -15.77
N TYR A 15 8.89 -14.60 -16.11
CA TYR A 15 7.78 -15.17 -15.36
C TYR A 15 6.66 -15.55 -16.34
N ARG A 16 5.78 -16.48 -15.93
CA ARG A 16 4.63 -16.84 -16.76
C ARG A 16 3.71 -15.64 -16.93
N GLN A 17 2.96 -15.60 -18.05
CA GLN A 17 2.09 -14.46 -18.38
C GLN A 17 2.81 -13.13 -18.60
N MET A 18 4.16 -13.09 -18.64
CA MET A 18 4.88 -11.87 -18.98
C MET A 18 4.46 -11.36 -20.36
N GLY A 19 4.07 -10.09 -20.43
CA GLY A 19 3.67 -9.41 -21.65
C GLY A 19 2.31 -9.84 -22.18
N HIS A 20 1.54 -10.65 -21.43
CA HIS A 20 0.23 -11.13 -21.87
C HIS A 20 -0.75 -9.98 -22.13
N GLU A 21 -0.73 -8.93 -21.31
CA GLU A 21 -1.56 -7.75 -21.50
C GLU A 21 -1.25 -7.06 -22.84
N LEU A 22 0.04 -6.86 -23.14
CA LEU A 22 0.52 -6.26 -24.39
C LEU A 22 0.27 -7.16 -25.59
N TYR A 23 0.45 -8.48 -25.45
CA TYR A 23 0.13 -9.46 -26.49
C TYR A 23 -1.34 -9.38 -26.92
N ARG A 24 -2.26 -9.12 -25.98
CA ARG A 24 -3.69 -8.96 -26.29
C ARG A 24 -4.01 -7.60 -26.91
N ARG A 25 -3.34 -6.53 -26.47
CA ARG A 25 -3.76 -5.14 -26.78
C ARG A 25 -2.92 -4.46 -27.87
N GLU A 26 -1.65 -4.76 -27.97
CA GLU A 26 -0.70 -4.10 -28.88
C GLU A 26 -0.39 -4.97 -30.11
N PRO A 27 -0.85 -4.59 -31.31
CA PRO A 27 -0.64 -5.39 -32.53
C PRO A 27 0.84 -5.64 -32.85
N VAL A 28 1.69 -4.61 -32.72
CA VAL A 28 3.13 -4.72 -33.02
C VAL A 28 3.82 -5.72 -32.09
N PHE A 29 3.44 -5.72 -30.81
CA PHE A 29 3.95 -6.67 -29.84
C PHE A 29 3.55 -8.10 -30.22
N ARG A 30 2.26 -8.30 -30.49
CA ARG A 30 1.68 -9.60 -30.86
C ARG A 30 2.32 -10.17 -32.13
N ASP A 31 2.43 -9.37 -33.18
CA ASP A 31 2.96 -9.82 -34.47
C ASP A 31 4.43 -10.23 -34.36
N ALA A 32 5.23 -9.48 -33.60
CA ALA A 32 6.62 -9.82 -33.33
C ALA A 32 6.73 -11.14 -32.56
N MET A 33 5.91 -11.32 -31.51
CA MET A 33 5.88 -12.56 -30.73
C MET A 33 5.47 -13.77 -31.57
N GLN A 34 4.43 -13.66 -32.42
CA GLN A 34 3.95 -14.76 -33.27
C GLN A 34 4.95 -15.14 -34.37
N ARG A 35 5.59 -14.14 -34.99
CA ARG A 35 6.62 -14.36 -36.01
C ARG A 35 7.81 -15.13 -35.43
N LEU A 36 8.34 -14.68 -34.29
CA LEU A 36 9.49 -15.30 -33.65
C LEU A 36 9.16 -16.68 -33.07
N ASP A 37 7.95 -16.88 -32.54
CA ASP A 37 7.49 -18.18 -32.03
C ASP A 37 7.49 -19.25 -33.13
N SER A 38 7.17 -18.88 -34.36
CA SER A 38 7.18 -19.81 -35.51
C SER A 38 8.58 -20.38 -35.78
N LEU A 39 9.63 -19.58 -35.56
CA LEU A 39 11.02 -20.01 -35.68
C LEU A 39 11.40 -20.99 -34.55
N VAL A 40 11.02 -20.68 -33.31
CA VAL A 40 11.27 -21.56 -32.16
C VAL A 40 10.55 -22.89 -32.34
N ARG A 41 9.30 -22.90 -32.81
CA ARG A 41 8.57 -24.14 -33.12
C ARG A 41 9.31 -24.99 -34.16
N THR A 42 9.85 -24.36 -35.20
CA THR A 42 10.56 -25.06 -36.27
C THR A 42 11.88 -25.67 -35.78
N ARG A 43 12.62 -24.97 -34.93
CA ARG A 43 13.96 -25.40 -34.46
C ARG A 43 13.94 -26.28 -33.21
N CYS A 44 13.06 -25.97 -32.26
CA CYS A 44 12.98 -26.64 -30.97
C CYS A 44 11.81 -27.63 -30.86
N GLY A 45 10.83 -27.58 -31.78
CA GLY A 45 9.62 -28.40 -31.72
C GLY A 45 8.59 -27.95 -30.67
N GLU A 46 8.84 -26.83 -29.98
CA GLU A 46 8.02 -26.33 -28.87
C GLU A 46 7.62 -24.86 -29.12
N SER A 47 6.44 -24.48 -28.64
CA SER A 47 5.89 -23.12 -28.76
C SER A 47 6.18 -22.34 -27.47
N VAL A 48 6.88 -21.23 -27.59
CA VAL A 48 7.10 -20.28 -26.50
C VAL A 48 5.78 -19.62 -26.11
N LEU A 49 4.94 -19.27 -27.09
CA LEU A 49 3.61 -18.69 -26.80
C LEU A 49 2.72 -19.64 -26.01
N ALA A 50 2.73 -20.94 -26.35
CA ALA A 50 1.99 -21.94 -25.59
C ALA A 50 2.54 -22.06 -24.16
N ALA A 51 3.87 -22.12 -24.03
CA ALA A 51 4.54 -22.18 -22.73
C ALA A 51 4.29 -20.92 -21.88
N LEU A 52 4.14 -19.73 -22.48
CA LEU A 52 3.86 -18.49 -21.77
C LEU A 52 2.38 -18.32 -21.40
N TYR A 53 1.44 -18.73 -22.28
CA TYR A 53 0.04 -18.31 -22.20
C TYR A 53 -1.02 -19.42 -22.14
N GLU A 54 -0.77 -20.65 -22.61
CA GLU A 54 -1.84 -21.66 -22.81
C GLU A 54 -2.04 -22.64 -21.63
N ASP A 55 -1.05 -22.83 -20.76
CA ASP A 55 -1.13 -23.73 -19.61
C ASP A 55 -1.87 -23.08 -18.42
N ALA A 56 -3.21 -23.15 -18.42
CA ALA A 56 -4.06 -22.62 -17.34
C ALA A 56 -3.96 -23.39 -16.00
N ASN A 57 -3.27 -24.53 -15.97
CA ASN A 57 -3.13 -25.41 -14.79
C ASN A 57 -1.67 -25.57 -14.27
N GLY A 58 -0.68 -24.86 -14.82
CA GLY A 58 0.73 -25.13 -14.54
C GLY A 58 1.55 -23.93 -14.07
N GLU A 59 1.69 -23.73 -12.75
CA GLU A 59 2.74 -22.88 -12.16
C GLU A 59 4.13 -23.56 -12.21
N GLN A 60 4.45 -24.29 -13.28
CA GLN A 60 5.83 -24.72 -13.47
C GLN A 60 6.68 -23.50 -13.86
N PRO A 61 7.79 -23.19 -13.15
CA PRO A 61 8.63 -22.06 -13.49
C PRO A 61 9.25 -22.25 -14.88
N LEU A 62 9.44 -21.16 -15.63
CA LEU A 62 10.15 -21.14 -16.92
C LEU A 62 11.66 -21.37 -16.68
N LYS A 63 12.03 -22.60 -16.30
CA LYS A 63 13.42 -22.97 -15.97
C LYS A 63 14.19 -23.41 -17.21
N ARG A 64 13.61 -24.33 -18.00
CA ARG A 64 14.23 -24.95 -19.17
C ARG A 64 14.78 -23.89 -20.12
N VAL A 65 16.09 -23.81 -20.23
CA VAL A 65 16.78 -22.77 -21.02
C VAL A 65 16.36 -22.76 -22.49
N ARG A 66 16.00 -23.92 -23.06
CA ARG A 66 15.41 -24.05 -24.40
C ARG A 66 14.12 -23.24 -24.63
N ILE A 67 13.38 -22.90 -23.57
CA ILE A 67 12.14 -22.11 -23.65
C ILE A 67 12.35 -20.74 -23.00
N SER A 68 12.98 -20.70 -21.83
CA SER A 68 13.13 -19.46 -21.07
C SER A 68 14.04 -18.45 -21.75
N HIS A 69 15.11 -18.88 -22.45
CA HIS A 69 15.97 -17.95 -23.18
C HIS A 69 15.27 -17.34 -24.40
N PRO A 70 14.65 -18.13 -25.31
CA PRO A 70 13.82 -17.57 -26.37
C PRO A 70 12.71 -16.66 -25.87
N ALA A 71 12.02 -17.03 -24.77
CA ALA A 71 10.93 -16.23 -24.22
C ALA A 71 11.38 -14.82 -23.78
N ILE A 72 12.52 -14.71 -23.10
CA ILE A 72 13.09 -13.41 -22.70
C ILE A 72 13.40 -12.60 -23.95
N PHE A 73 14.15 -13.17 -24.91
CA PHE A 73 14.51 -12.47 -26.14
C PHE A 73 13.28 -11.96 -26.89
N MET A 74 12.28 -12.81 -27.08
CA MET A 74 11.06 -12.49 -27.83
C MET A 74 10.30 -11.33 -27.20
N VAL A 75 10.10 -11.36 -25.88
CA VAL A 75 9.39 -10.29 -25.15
C VAL A 75 10.17 -8.98 -25.19
N GLU A 76 11.47 -9.03 -24.95
CA GLU A 76 12.33 -7.84 -24.97
C GLU A 76 12.38 -7.19 -26.36
N TYR A 77 12.50 -8.00 -27.41
CA TYR A 77 12.47 -7.53 -28.79
C TYR A 77 11.08 -6.96 -29.14
N ALA A 78 9.99 -7.65 -28.80
CA ALA A 78 8.63 -7.20 -29.05
C ALA A 78 8.30 -5.88 -28.34
N LEU A 79 8.75 -5.70 -27.09
CA LEU A 79 8.66 -4.43 -26.36
C LEU A 79 9.38 -3.30 -27.09
N ALA A 80 10.66 -3.52 -27.43
CA ALA A 80 11.46 -2.52 -28.12
C ALA A 80 10.84 -2.13 -29.48
N ARG A 81 10.33 -3.10 -30.24
CA ARG A 81 9.61 -2.85 -31.50
C ARG A 81 8.33 -2.05 -31.31
N THR A 82 7.59 -2.33 -30.24
CA THR A 82 6.35 -1.60 -29.91
C THR A 82 6.66 -0.15 -29.57
N LEU A 83 7.71 0.11 -28.81
CA LEU A 83 8.19 1.47 -28.54
C LEU A 83 8.64 2.20 -29.82
N ILE A 84 9.43 1.54 -30.65
CA ILE A 84 9.92 2.12 -31.92
C ILE A 84 8.74 2.43 -32.86
N ALA A 85 7.71 1.58 -32.89
CA ALA A 85 6.50 1.83 -33.66
C ALA A 85 5.66 2.99 -33.10
N ALA A 86 5.72 3.22 -31.79
CA ALA A 86 5.15 4.38 -31.11
C ALA A 86 6.08 5.61 -31.10
N ASP A 87 7.11 5.61 -31.97
CA ASP A 87 8.10 6.66 -32.20
C ASP A 87 9.03 6.97 -31.01
N VAL A 88 9.13 6.05 -30.05
CA VAL A 88 10.17 6.08 -29.01
C VAL A 88 11.36 5.27 -29.50
N ARG A 89 12.45 5.94 -29.91
CA ARG A 89 13.64 5.29 -30.50
C ARG A 89 14.84 5.35 -29.56
N PRO A 90 15.67 4.29 -29.46
CA PRO A 90 16.90 4.32 -28.69
C PRO A 90 18.01 5.04 -29.45
N ASP A 91 18.76 5.88 -28.75
CA ASP A 91 20.05 6.43 -29.21
C ASP A 91 21.23 5.49 -28.91
N LEU A 92 21.04 4.59 -27.94
CA LEU A 92 21.99 3.59 -27.50
C LEU A 92 21.21 2.39 -26.94
N VAL A 93 21.75 1.19 -27.05
CA VAL A 93 21.20 0.00 -26.40
C VAL A 93 22.18 -0.56 -25.38
N LEU A 94 21.67 -1.10 -24.28
CA LEU A 94 22.48 -1.73 -23.24
C LEU A 94 22.02 -3.17 -23.08
N GLY A 95 22.93 -4.11 -23.35
CA GLY A 95 22.70 -5.54 -23.16
C GLY A 95 23.33 -6.06 -21.86
N SER A 96 22.51 -6.69 -21.01
CA SER A 96 23.00 -7.43 -19.84
C SER A 96 22.75 -8.92 -20.03
N SER A 97 23.82 -9.73 -20.07
CA SER A 97 23.73 -11.18 -20.29
C SER A 97 22.93 -11.51 -21.56
N LEU A 98 21.87 -12.33 -21.46
CA LEU A 98 20.96 -12.72 -22.53
C LEU A 98 20.32 -11.52 -23.26
N GLY A 99 20.08 -10.40 -22.58
CA GLY A 99 19.54 -9.20 -23.22
C GLY A 99 20.47 -8.59 -24.27
N SER A 100 21.75 -8.97 -24.28
CA SER A 100 22.71 -8.52 -25.32
C SER A 100 22.34 -8.99 -26.72
N TYR A 101 21.57 -10.07 -26.84
CA TYR A 101 21.10 -10.59 -28.13
C TYR A 101 19.99 -9.69 -28.69
N ALA A 102 19.01 -9.34 -27.85
CA ALA A 102 17.96 -8.40 -28.22
C ALA A 102 18.52 -6.99 -28.47
N ALA A 103 19.50 -6.54 -27.67
CA ALA A 103 20.22 -5.30 -27.92
C ALA A 103 20.94 -5.30 -29.27
N ALA A 104 21.67 -6.37 -29.63
CA ALA A 104 22.35 -6.48 -30.92
C ALA A 104 21.36 -6.47 -32.10
N ALA A 105 20.21 -7.11 -31.94
CA ALA A 105 19.15 -7.12 -32.95
C ALA A 105 18.53 -5.72 -33.15
N ILE A 106 18.21 -5.03 -32.05
CA ILE A 106 17.67 -3.66 -32.11
C ILE A 106 18.73 -2.66 -32.62
N ALA A 107 20.00 -2.89 -32.31
CA ALA A 107 21.13 -2.14 -32.86
C ALA A 107 21.37 -2.38 -34.36
N GLY A 108 20.73 -3.39 -34.96
CA GLY A 108 20.93 -3.73 -36.37
C GLY A 108 22.25 -4.44 -36.65
N CYS A 109 22.96 -4.95 -35.64
CA CYS A 109 24.18 -5.73 -35.85
C CYS A 109 23.88 -7.11 -36.46
N VAL A 110 22.68 -7.61 -36.23
CA VAL A 110 22.17 -8.91 -36.68
C VAL A 110 20.65 -8.80 -36.79
N ASP A 111 19.99 -9.53 -37.68
CA ASP A 111 18.53 -9.56 -37.72
C ASP A 111 17.94 -10.34 -36.53
N ALA A 112 16.65 -10.15 -36.26
CA ALA A 112 16.01 -10.70 -35.08
C ALA A 112 15.90 -12.22 -35.09
N GLU A 113 15.68 -12.82 -36.27
CA GLU A 113 15.64 -14.26 -36.46
C GLU A 113 17.00 -14.88 -36.20
N THR A 114 18.06 -14.37 -36.84
CA THR A 114 19.43 -14.86 -36.63
C THR A 114 19.86 -14.69 -35.17
N ALA A 115 19.51 -13.57 -34.52
CA ALA A 115 19.79 -13.38 -33.10
C ALA A 115 19.04 -14.40 -32.21
N LEU A 116 17.78 -14.70 -32.53
CA LEU A 116 17.00 -15.72 -31.82
C LEU A 116 17.56 -17.13 -32.06
N GLU A 117 18.02 -17.44 -33.28
CA GLU A 117 18.72 -18.71 -33.54
C GLU A 117 19.98 -18.83 -32.69
N ALA A 118 20.76 -17.75 -32.56
CA ALA A 118 21.94 -17.75 -31.71
C ALA A 118 21.62 -17.95 -30.23
N VAL A 119 20.47 -17.44 -29.76
CA VAL A 119 19.94 -17.72 -28.41
C VAL A 119 19.59 -19.20 -28.24
N ILE A 120 18.89 -19.78 -29.22
CA ILE A 120 18.50 -21.20 -29.22
C ILE A 120 19.75 -22.09 -29.23
N GLU A 121 20.69 -21.85 -30.12
CA GLU A 121 21.92 -22.65 -30.22
C GLU A 121 22.73 -22.57 -28.93
N LYS A 122 22.84 -21.40 -28.29
CA LYS A 122 23.47 -21.28 -26.97
C LYS A 122 22.80 -22.19 -25.95
N ALA A 123 21.47 -22.15 -25.85
CA ALA A 123 20.72 -22.98 -24.91
C ALA A 123 20.96 -24.47 -25.16
N LEU A 124 20.99 -24.89 -26.44
CA LEU A 124 21.30 -26.27 -26.82
C LEU A 124 22.74 -26.69 -26.47
N MET A 125 23.74 -25.83 -26.69
CA MET A 125 25.13 -26.15 -26.36
C MET A 125 25.35 -26.23 -24.85
N LEU A 126 24.71 -25.35 -24.08
CA LEU A 126 24.75 -25.41 -22.61
C LEU A 126 24.17 -26.72 -22.09
N GLU A 127 22.97 -27.11 -22.55
CA GLU A 127 22.32 -28.35 -22.11
C GLU A 127 23.09 -29.62 -22.54
N ARG A 128 23.74 -29.60 -23.71
CA ARG A 128 24.48 -30.78 -24.21
C ARG A 128 25.84 -30.96 -23.55
N HIS A 129 26.52 -29.88 -23.19
CA HIS A 129 27.94 -29.93 -22.84
C HIS A 129 28.25 -29.51 -21.40
N CYS A 130 27.40 -28.73 -20.73
CA CYS A 130 27.69 -28.21 -19.40
C CYS A 130 27.05 -29.05 -18.30
N ALA A 131 27.74 -29.18 -17.17
CA ALA A 131 27.17 -29.77 -15.97
C ALA A 131 26.19 -28.77 -15.29
N PRO A 132 25.16 -29.27 -14.58
CA PRO A 132 24.30 -28.40 -13.79
C PRO A 132 25.08 -27.58 -12.77
N GLY A 133 24.66 -26.34 -12.57
CA GLY A 133 25.27 -25.41 -11.63
C GLY A 133 24.23 -24.56 -10.93
N CYS A 134 24.66 -23.71 -10.01
CA CYS A 134 23.77 -22.81 -9.31
C CYS A 134 24.37 -21.41 -9.17
N MET A 135 23.51 -20.45 -8.89
CA MET A 135 23.89 -19.07 -8.66
C MET A 135 23.21 -18.54 -7.40
N VAL A 136 23.89 -17.66 -6.68
CA VAL A 136 23.41 -17.07 -5.42
C VAL A 136 23.60 -15.56 -5.49
N ALA A 137 22.51 -14.81 -5.32
CA ALA A 137 22.57 -13.36 -5.10
C ALA A 137 22.96 -13.08 -3.66
N VAL A 138 23.88 -12.15 -3.47
CA VAL A 138 24.45 -11.78 -2.16
C VAL A 138 24.28 -10.28 -1.94
N MET A 139 23.74 -9.93 -0.77
CA MET A 139 23.62 -8.55 -0.32
C MET A 139 24.85 -8.20 0.54
N GLY A 140 25.70 -7.33 0.01
CA GLY A 140 26.95 -6.92 0.64
C GLY A 140 28.00 -6.50 -0.39
N ASP A 141 29.05 -5.84 0.07
CA ASP A 141 30.21 -5.51 -0.76
C ASP A 141 31.00 -6.80 -1.08
N PRO A 142 31.17 -7.18 -2.35
CA PRO A 142 31.95 -8.36 -2.74
C PRO A 142 33.35 -8.40 -2.11
N ALA A 143 33.99 -7.24 -1.90
CA ALA A 143 35.30 -7.17 -1.27
C ALA A 143 35.31 -7.70 0.18
N ALA A 144 34.16 -7.68 0.87
CA ALA A 144 34.05 -8.10 2.27
C ALA A 144 33.97 -9.62 2.47
N TYR A 145 33.64 -10.40 1.42
CA TYR A 145 33.43 -11.84 1.56
C TYR A 145 34.05 -12.71 0.45
N LEU A 146 34.48 -12.12 -0.66
CA LEU A 146 35.26 -12.83 -1.68
C LEU A 146 36.69 -13.03 -1.20
N THR A 147 36.89 -14.05 -0.37
CA THR A 147 38.22 -14.51 0.03
C THR A 147 38.83 -15.37 -1.07
N PRO A 148 40.17 -15.48 -1.15
CA PRO A 148 40.82 -16.38 -2.11
C PRO A 148 40.28 -17.82 -2.04
N GLY A 149 40.06 -18.35 -0.83
CA GLY A 149 39.51 -19.69 -0.63
C GLY A 149 38.05 -19.85 -1.05
N LEU A 150 37.26 -18.76 -1.07
CA LEU A 150 35.90 -18.80 -1.63
C LEU A 150 35.93 -18.76 -3.17
N LEU A 151 36.85 -17.99 -3.75
CA LEU A 151 37.06 -17.89 -5.20
C LEU A 151 37.60 -19.17 -5.83
N ASP A 152 38.13 -20.11 -5.04
CA ASP A 152 38.48 -21.46 -5.50
C ASP A 152 37.26 -22.31 -5.84
N ILE A 153 36.09 -22.00 -5.25
CA ILE A 153 34.86 -22.81 -5.35
C ILE A 153 33.66 -22.06 -5.94
N CYS A 154 33.77 -20.75 -6.17
CA CYS A 154 32.77 -19.94 -6.88
C CYS A 154 33.43 -18.82 -7.71
N GLU A 155 32.70 -18.26 -8.67
CA GLU A 155 33.11 -17.06 -9.41
C GLU A 155 32.07 -15.95 -9.24
N LEU A 156 32.53 -14.70 -9.25
CA LEU A 156 31.65 -13.54 -9.32
C LEU A 156 31.01 -13.50 -10.71
N ALA A 157 29.71 -13.80 -10.79
CA ALA A 157 28.95 -13.83 -12.03
C ALA A 157 28.39 -12.45 -12.41
N ALA A 158 28.04 -11.62 -11.42
CA ALA A 158 27.53 -10.28 -11.66
C ALA A 158 27.84 -9.31 -10.52
N ARG A 159 28.12 -8.05 -10.86
CA ARG A 159 28.11 -6.90 -9.96
C ARG A 159 27.08 -5.90 -10.46
N ASN A 160 25.91 -5.89 -9.83
CA ASN A 160 24.77 -5.10 -10.29
C ASN A 160 24.80 -3.68 -9.71
N PHE A 161 25.16 -3.54 -8.43
CA PHE A 161 25.42 -2.27 -7.76
C PHE A 161 26.26 -2.53 -6.48
N ASN A 162 26.66 -1.47 -5.77
CA ASN A 162 27.65 -1.57 -4.68
C ASN A 162 27.29 -2.53 -3.53
N GLY A 163 26.00 -2.80 -3.28
CA GLY A 163 25.54 -3.72 -2.25
C GLY A 163 24.94 -5.02 -2.77
N HIS A 164 25.07 -5.33 -4.08
CA HIS A 164 24.47 -6.51 -4.67
C HIS A 164 25.36 -7.14 -5.73
N SER A 165 25.64 -8.43 -5.54
CA SER A 165 26.34 -9.23 -6.54
C SER A 165 25.77 -10.64 -6.63
N VAL A 166 26.25 -11.40 -7.61
CA VAL A 166 25.84 -12.79 -7.83
C VAL A 166 27.08 -13.66 -7.93
N LEU A 167 27.09 -14.76 -7.20
CA LEU A 167 28.11 -15.81 -7.30
C LEU A 167 27.56 -16.96 -8.14
N ALA A 168 28.39 -17.55 -8.98
CA ALA A 168 28.12 -18.78 -9.71
C ALA A 168 29.03 -19.89 -9.20
N MET A 169 28.52 -21.12 -9.10
CA MET A 169 29.27 -22.26 -8.58
C MET A 169 28.67 -23.60 -9.06
N PRO A 170 29.44 -24.70 -9.00
CA PRO A 170 28.90 -26.05 -9.13
C PRO A 170 27.94 -26.37 -7.99
N LEU A 171 26.96 -27.25 -8.26
CA LEU A 171 25.92 -27.57 -7.29
C LEU A 171 26.46 -28.19 -5.99
N ASP A 172 27.53 -28.99 -6.07
CA ASP A 172 28.19 -29.62 -4.93
C ASP A 172 28.93 -28.62 -4.03
N GLN A 173 29.26 -27.42 -4.53
CA GLN A 173 29.91 -26.36 -3.76
C GLN A 173 28.92 -25.40 -3.07
N LEU A 174 27.63 -25.44 -3.44
CA LEU A 174 26.59 -24.54 -2.93
C LEU A 174 26.55 -24.45 -1.41
N ALA A 175 26.51 -25.60 -0.72
CA ALA A 175 26.40 -25.64 0.73
C ALA A 175 27.62 -24.98 1.41
N ARG A 176 28.81 -25.12 0.83
CA ARG A 176 30.04 -24.51 1.34
C ARG A 176 30.01 -22.99 1.18
N VAL A 177 29.61 -22.50 0.01
CA VAL A 177 29.45 -21.06 -0.25
C VAL A 177 28.39 -20.46 0.67
N GLU A 178 27.22 -21.09 0.83
CA GLU A 178 26.18 -20.60 1.74
C GLU A 178 26.64 -20.56 3.20
N ASN A 179 27.36 -21.58 3.66
CA ASN A 179 27.88 -21.61 5.02
C ASN A 179 28.91 -20.50 5.25
N HIS A 180 29.79 -20.25 4.27
CA HIS A 180 30.72 -19.12 4.32
C HIS A 180 29.96 -17.79 4.42
N LEU A 181 28.95 -17.57 3.58
CA LEU A 181 28.14 -16.35 3.61
C LEU A 181 27.38 -16.19 4.94
N ARG A 182 26.81 -17.27 5.51
CA ARG A 182 26.17 -17.26 6.84
C ARG A 182 27.15 -16.89 7.95
N GLN A 183 28.38 -17.43 7.91
CA GLN A 183 29.42 -17.12 8.89
C GLN A 183 29.85 -15.64 8.87
N HIS A 184 29.75 -14.99 7.71
CA HIS A 184 30.04 -13.57 7.54
C HIS A 184 28.80 -12.67 7.76
N GLY A 185 27.67 -13.24 8.21
CA GLY A 185 26.46 -12.49 8.52
C GLY A 185 25.75 -11.89 7.30
N LEU A 186 25.99 -12.43 6.10
CA LEU A 186 25.45 -11.88 4.86
C LEU A 186 24.09 -12.49 4.51
N ALA A 187 23.18 -11.64 4.04
CA ALA A 187 21.93 -12.08 3.44
C ALA A 187 22.17 -12.53 2.00
N PHE A 188 21.64 -13.69 1.63
CA PHE A 188 21.77 -14.22 0.28
C PHE A 188 20.52 -15.02 -0.13
N GLN A 189 20.34 -15.16 -1.45
CA GLN A 189 19.21 -15.86 -2.06
C GLN A 189 19.70 -16.72 -3.23
N ARG A 190 19.29 -17.99 -3.27
CA ARG A 190 19.51 -18.85 -4.45
C ARG A 190 18.71 -18.33 -5.64
N LEU A 191 19.34 -18.28 -6.81
CA LEU A 191 18.68 -17.94 -8.06
C LEU A 191 18.17 -19.21 -8.74
N ASP A 192 17.00 -19.12 -9.36
CA ASP A 192 16.35 -20.24 -10.02
C ASP A 192 16.89 -20.45 -11.44
N VAL A 193 18.09 -21.03 -11.52
CA VAL A 193 18.84 -21.27 -12.76
C VAL A 193 19.44 -22.67 -12.79
N GLU A 194 19.56 -23.25 -13.99
CA GLU A 194 20.03 -24.64 -14.19
C GLU A 194 21.55 -24.75 -14.33
N PHE A 195 22.22 -23.65 -14.67
CA PHE A 195 23.67 -23.60 -14.90
C PHE A 195 24.30 -22.44 -14.15
N ALA A 196 25.59 -22.58 -13.88
CA ALA A 196 26.43 -21.53 -13.31
C ALA A 196 26.86 -20.54 -14.41
N PHE A 197 25.93 -19.70 -14.89
CA PHE A 197 26.21 -18.72 -15.94
C PHE A 197 27.30 -17.71 -15.54
N HIS A 198 27.92 -17.09 -16.54
CA HIS A 198 28.98 -16.10 -16.33
C HIS A 198 30.18 -16.65 -15.54
N SER A 199 30.49 -17.94 -15.72
CA SER A 199 31.53 -18.63 -14.97
C SER A 199 32.24 -19.72 -15.78
N ARG A 200 33.36 -20.23 -15.26
CA ARG A 200 34.15 -21.30 -15.90
C ARG A 200 33.38 -22.60 -16.09
N TRP A 201 32.30 -22.79 -15.33
CA TRP A 201 31.52 -24.03 -15.37
C TRP A 201 30.62 -24.14 -16.59
N ILE A 202 30.57 -23.13 -17.46
CA ILE A 202 29.96 -23.23 -18.79
C ILE A 202 30.97 -23.38 -19.93
N ASP A 203 32.29 -23.39 -19.66
CA ASP A 203 33.33 -23.41 -20.71
C ASP A 203 33.27 -24.65 -21.64
N ALA A 204 32.62 -25.73 -21.20
CA ALA A 204 32.40 -26.92 -22.03
C ALA A 204 31.54 -26.64 -23.28
N ALA A 205 30.67 -25.62 -23.24
CA ALA A 205 29.89 -25.17 -24.39
C ALA A 205 30.66 -24.21 -25.32
N ARG A 206 31.89 -23.80 -24.96
CA ARG A 206 32.64 -22.74 -25.66
C ARG A 206 32.89 -23.06 -27.12
N GLN A 207 33.61 -24.15 -27.40
CA GLN A 207 34.06 -24.44 -28.76
C GLN A 207 32.88 -24.73 -29.71
N PRO A 208 31.90 -25.59 -29.34
CA PRO A 208 30.74 -25.82 -30.20
C PRO A 208 29.95 -24.55 -30.50
N TYR A 209 29.83 -23.64 -29.53
CA TYR A 209 29.11 -22.39 -29.74
C TYR A 209 29.92 -21.39 -30.58
N LEU A 210 31.25 -21.31 -30.41
CA LEU A 210 32.10 -20.47 -31.24
C LEU A 210 32.12 -20.93 -32.70
N ASP A 211 32.13 -22.24 -32.96
CA ASP A 211 32.05 -22.79 -34.32
C ASP A 211 30.74 -22.35 -35.00
N TYR A 212 29.62 -22.33 -34.26
CA TYR A 212 28.36 -21.77 -34.76
C TYR A 212 28.44 -20.25 -34.96
N LEU A 213 28.99 -19.49 -34.01
CA LEU A 213 29.08 -18.02 -34.11
C LEU A 213 29.96 -17.56 -35.29
N GLN A 214 30.94 -18.35 -35.73
CA GLN A 214 31.72 -18.09 -36.95
C GLN A 214 30.87 -18.10 -38.23
N THR A 215 29.68 -18.68 -38.21
CA THR A 215 28.76 -18.67 -39.35
C THR A 215 27.91 -17.40 -39.41
N LEU A 216 27.96 -16.55 -38.37
CA LEU A 216 27.19 -15.32 -38.28
C LEU A 216 27.99 -14.12 -38.79
N ASP A 217 27.37 -13.32 -39.65
CA ASP A 217 27.93 -12.07 -40.13
C ASP A 217 27.36 -10.88 -39.34
N PHE A 218 28.16 -10.32 -38.43
CA PHE A 218 27.78 -9.10 -37.72
C PHE A 218 27.98 -7.87 -38.60
N GLN A 219 26.92 -7.08 -38.74
CA GLN A 219 26.97 -5.76 -39.35
C GLN A 219 27.44 -4.71 -38.32
N PRO A 220 28.05 -3.60 -38.77
CA PRO A 220 28.25 -2.44 -37.92
C PRO A 220 26.91 -1.96 -37.34
N ALA A 221 26.89 -1.68 -36.04
CA ALA A 221 25.70 -1.29 -35.32
C ALA A 221 25.15 0.06 -35.85
N ALA A 222 23.85 0.15 -36.09
CA ALA A 222 23.19 1.39 -36.48
C ALA A 222 23.13 2.39 -35.31
N MET A 223 23.15 1.90 -34.07
CA MET A 223 23.40 2.68 -32.87
C MET A 223 24.35 1.97 -31.90
N PRO A 224 25.09 2.70 -31.05
CA PRO A 224 26.08 2.11 -30.17
C PRO A 224 25.46 1.10 -29.18
N LEU A 225 26.18 0.02 -28.91
CA LEU A 225 25.80 -1.01 -27.95
C LEU A 225 26.71 -0.98 -26.72
N ALA A 226 26.16 -0.72 -25.53
CA ALA A 226 26.88 -0.84 -24.27
C ALA A 226 26.89 -2.30 -23.78
N CYS A 227 28.10 -2.82 -23.55
CA CYS A 227 28.31 -4.23 -23.21
C CYS A 227 28.72 -4.39 -21.74
N CYS A 228 27.89 -5.07 -20.95
CA CYS A 228 28.17 -5.31 -19.54
C CYS A 228 29.37 -6.24 -19.28
N ALA A 229 29.79 -7.03 -20.27
CA ALA A 229 30.97 -7.89 -20.13
C ALA A 229 32.27 -7.09 -20.23
N SER A 230 32.36 -6.13 -21.15
CA SER A 230 33.58 -5.33 -21.42
C SER A 230 33.56 -3.93 -20.83
N THR A 231 32.41 -3.47 -20.32
CA THR A 231 32.11 -2.10 -19.86
C THR A 231 32.30 -1.01 -20.92
N SER A 232 32.48 -1.42 -22.17
CA SER A 232 32.71 -0.53 -23.31
C SER A 232 31.45 -0.39 -24.17
N THR A 233 31.44 0.64 -25.02
CA THR A 233 30.42 0.82 -26.05
C THR A 233 31.01 0.39 -27.39
N LEU A 234 30.33 -0.52 -28.07
CA LEU A 234 30.78 -1.14 -29.30
C LEU A 234 29.98 -0.61 -30.49
N GLN A 235 30.66 -0.34 -31.60
CA GLN A 235 30.05 -0.13 -32.92
C GLN A 235 30.19 -1.33 -33.85
N VAL A 236 31.19 -2.18 -33.61
CA VAL A 236 31.39 -3.44 -34.34
C VAL A 236 31.49 -4.52 -33.29
N LEU A 237 30.67 -5.56 -33.42
CA LEU A 237 30.68 -6.69 -32.51
C LEU A 237 31.78 -7.67 -32.92
N PRO A 238 32.68 -8.09 -32.00
CA PRO A 238 33.59 -9.20 -32.25
C PRO A 238 32.83 -10.47 -32.64
N SER A 239 33.44 -11.34 -33.43
CA SER A 239 32.82 -12.60 -33.86
C SER A 239 32.48 -13.53 -32.67
N ASP A 240 33.17 -13.38 -31.53
CA ASP A 240 32.92 -14.14 -30.31
C ASP A 240 32.02 -13.41 -29.29
N PHE A 241 31.45 -12.25 -29.65
CA PHE A 241 30.72 -11.37 -28.74
C PHE A 241 29.66 -12.10 -27.89
N PHE A 242 28.83 -12.93 -28.53
CA PHE A 242 27.77 -13.67 -27.86
C PHE A 242 28.26 -14.73 -26.87
N TRP A 243 29.43 -15.31 -27.10
CA TRP A 243 30.11 -16.16 -26.12
C TRP A 243 30.67 -15.32 -24.97
N THR A 244 31.33 -14.19 -25.28
CA THR A 244 31.88 -13.29 -24.27
C THR A 244 30.82 -12.84 -23.27
N VAL A 245 29.64 -12.41 -23.73
CA VAL A 245 28.56 -11.95 -22.84
C VAL A 245 27.89 -13.08 -22.05
N ALA A 246 27.98 -14.33 -22.50
CA ALA A 246 27.48 -15.49 -21.76
C ALA A 246 28.45 -15.95 -20.66
N ARG A 247 29.77 -15.81 -20.90
CA ARG A 247 30.84 -16.33 -20.05
C ARG A 247 31.45 -15.32 -19.08
N ALA A 248 31.60 -14.07 -19.49
CA ALA A 248 32.23 -13.03 -18.66
C ALA A 248 31.28 -12.52 -17.57
N PRO A 249 31.81 -12.03 -16.43
CA PRO A 249 31.00 -11.44 -15.38
C PRO A 249 30.22 -10.22 -15.88
N ILE A 250 28.97 -10.08 -15.43
CA ILE A 250 28.13 -8.92 -15.71
C ILE A 250 28.62 -7.75 -14.85
N ARG A 251 29.28 -6.77 -15.45
CA ARG A 251 29.73 -5.54 -14.79
C ARG A 251 28.74 -4.40 -15.05
N PHE A 252 27.48 -4.60 -14.66
CA PHE A 252 26.40 -3.65 -14.92
C PHE A 252 26.67 -2.31 -14.23
N HIS A 253 27.09 -2.33 -12.96
CA HIS A 253 27.45 -1.12 -12.23
C HIS A 253 28.51 -0.30 -12.98
N ASP A 254 29.62 -0.94 -13.35
CA ASP A 254 30.75 -0.27 -14.01
C ASP A 254 30.35 0.26 -15.41
N THR A 255 29.50 -0.48 -16.12
CA THR A 255 28.99 -0.08 -17.45
C THR A 255 28.11 1.15 -17.35
N VAL A 256 27.23 1.20 -16.35
CA VAL A 256 26.38 2.36 -16.08
C VAL A 256 27.24 3.55 -15.66
N GLN A 257 28.23 3.37 -14.79
CA GLN A 257 29.17 4.43 -14.41
C GLN A 257 29.92 4.98 -15.64
N ALA A 258 30.36 4.09 -16.55
CA ALA A 258 31.00 4.49 -17.80
C ALA A 258 30.05 5.25 -18.74
N LEU A 259 28.78 4.86 -18.84
CA LEU A 259 27.79 5.60 -19.61
C LEU A 259 27.53 6.97 -18.99
N GLU A 260 27.22 7.02 -17.69
CA GLU A 260 26.93 8.24 -16.94
C GLU A 260 28.09 9.24 -16.96
N SER A 261 29.33 8.77 -17.07
CA SER A 261 30.50 9.64 -17.26
C SER A 261 30.44 10.47 -18.56
N ARG A 262 29.62 10.05 -19.54
CA ARG A 262 29.43 10.73 -20.84
C ARG A 262 28.20 11.62 -20.89
N GLY A 263 27.40 11.64 -19.83
CA GLY A 263 26.17 12.43 -19.72
C GLY A 263 25.00 11.61 -19.21
N SER A 264 23.85 12.27 -19.07
CA SER A 264 22.64 11.62 -18.60
C SER A 264 21.75 11.11 -19.72
N TYR A 265 21.10 9.99 -19.44
CA TYR A 265 20.30 9.24 -20.40
C TYR A 265 18.87 9.07 -19.88
N ARG A 266 17.95 8.81 -20.80
CA ARG A 266 16.63 8.27 -20.48
C ARG A 266 16.71 6.75 -20.62
N TYR A 267 16.92 6.05 -19.51
CA TYR A 267 16.94 4.59 -19.48
C TYR A 267 15.52 4.05 -19.47
N ILE A 268 15.21 3.18 -20.43
CA ILE A 268 13.95 2.46 -20.53
C ILE A 268 14.28 0.98 -20.41
N ASP A 269 13.85 0.37 -19.31
CA ASP A 269 13.97 -1.07 -19.11
C ASP A 269 12.91 -1.78 -19.97
N VAL A 270 13.39 -2.44 -21.02
CA VAL A 270 12.61 -3.28 -21.93
C VAL A 270 12.70 -4.76 -21.53
N GLY A 271 13.15 -5.06 -20.31
CA GLY A 271 13.14 -6.39 -19.71
C GLY A 271 11.78 -6.78 -19.13
N PRO A 272 11.45 -8.09 -19.04
CA PRO A 272 10.14 -8.55 -18.60
C PRO A 272 9.72 -8.08 -17.20
N ALA A 273 10.65 -7.93 -16.25
CA ALA A 273 10.34 -7.67 -14.84
C ALA A 273 10.84 -6.33 -14.29
N GLY A 274 11.38 -5.43 -15.13
CA GLY A 274 11.93 -4.15 -14.64
C GLY A 274 13.19 -4.29 -13.77
N THR A 275 13.93 -5.39 -13.94
CA THR A 275 15.10 -5.75 -13.12
C THR A 275 16.23 -4.73 -13.24
N LEU A 276 16.54 -4.27 -14.45
CA LEU A 276 17.65 -3.33 -14.68
C LEU A 276 17.30 -1.92 -14.22
N ALA A 277 16.04 -1.50 -14.37
CA ALA A 277 15.53 -0.26 -13.77
C ALA A 277 15.67 -0.29 -12.25
N THR A 278 15.42 -1.45 -11.62
CA THR A 278 15.62 -1.63 -10.18
C THR A 278 17.10 -1.54 -9.81
N PHE A 279 18.00 -2.17 -10.57
CA PHE A 279 19.45 -2.05 -10.33
C PHE A 279 19.96 -0.63 -10.53
N LEU A 280 19.48 0.10 -11.54
CA LEU A 280 19.85 1.50 -11.77
C LEU A 280 19.47 2.42 -10.61
N LYS A 281 18.32 2.21 -9.96
CA LYS A 281 17.91 3.00 -8.78
C LYS A 281 18.98 2.97 -7.66
N TYR A 282 19.74 1.88 -7.57
CA TYR A 282 20.81 1.71 -6.58
C TYR A 282 22.23 1.84 -7.19
N GLY A 283 22.33 1.90 -8.53
CA GLY A 283 23.60 1.86 -9.26
C GLY A 283 24.00 3.17 -9.94
N LEU A 284 23.09 4.13 -10.08
CA LEU A 284 23.40 5.46 -10.63
C LEU A 284 24.31 6.27 -9.70
N PRO A 285 25.26 7.04 -10.25
CA PRO A 285 26.06 7.97 -9.44
C PRO A 285 25.18 8.98 -8.70
N ALA A 286 25.59 9.36 -7.50
CA ALA A 286 24.93 10.41 -6.74
C ALA A 286 24.90 11.72 -7.56
N GLY A 287 23.71 12.24 -7.85
CA GLY A 287 23.52 13.44 -8.66
C GLY A 287 23.34 13.19 -10.17
N SER A 288 23.21 11.94 -10.62
CA SER A 288 22.80 11.64 -11.99
C SER A 288 21.46 12.31 -12.33
N SER A 289 21.38 12.96 -13.50
CA SER A 289 20.13 13.51 -14.04
C SER A 289 19.39 12.55 -14.97
N SER A 290 19.82 11.28 -15.00
CA SER A 290 19.25 10.24 -15.83
C SER A 290 17.86 9.82 -15.34
N GLN A 291 16.97 9.59 -16.29
CA GLN A 291 15.61 9.14 -16.02
C GLN A 291 15.55 7.62 -16.17
N ILE A 292 14.74 6.96 -15.35
CA ILE A 292 14.56 5.50 -15.39
C ILE A 292 13.07 5.23 -15.57
N HIS A 293 12.74 4.48 -16.61
CA HIS A 293 11.40 3.98 -16.89
C HIS A 293 11.41 2.45 -16.87
N THR A 294 10.30 1.87 -16.40
CA THR A 294 10.05 0.43 -16.40
C THR A 294 8.83 0.19 -17.26
N LEU A 295 8.92 -0.67 -18.29
CA LEU A 295 7.77 -0.99 -19.13
C LEU A 295 6.92 -2.11 -18.56
N MET A 296 7.56 -3.20 -18.13
CA MET A 296 6.86 -4.39 -17.62
C MET A 296 7.24 -4.71 -16.18
N SER A 297 6.27 -5.27 -15.47
CA SER A 297 6.39 -5.65 -14.06
C SER A 297 5.60 -6.94 -13.79
N PRO A 298 6.08 -7.84 -12.92
CA PRO A 298 5.29 -9.00 -12.48
C PRO A 298 3.97 -8.63 -11.80
N PHE A 299 3.83 -7.38 -11.34
CA PHE A 299 2.63 -6.84 -10.69
C PHE A 299 1.62 -6.20 -11.66
N GLY A 300 1.88 -6.23 -12.97
CA GLY A 300 1.01 -5.68 -14.02
C GLY A 300 1.19 -4.16 -14.28
N SER A 301 0.20 -3.57 -14.96
CA SER A 301 0.20 -2.18 -15.47
C SER A 301 1.03 -1.93 -16.74
N ASP A 302 1.28 -2.96 -17.53
CA ASP A 302 2.18 -2.91 -18.71
C ASP A 302 1.68 -1.89 -19.74
N SER A 303 0.37 -1.86 -20.03
CA SER A 303 -0.21 -0.88 -20.97
C SER A 303 -0.11 0.55 -20.45
N GLY A 304 -0.27 0.76 -19.14
CA GLY A 304 -0.17 2.07 -18.51
C GLY A 304 1.26 2.62 -18.56
N ASN A 305 2.25 1.77 -18.30
CA ASN A 305 3.66 2.11 -18.40
C ASN A 305 4.06 2.43 -19.85
N LEU A 306 3.57 1.64 -20.82
CA LEU A 306 3.77 1.91 -22.24
C LEU A 306 3.14 3.25 -22.64
N ALA A 307 1.92 3.54 -22.20
CA ALA A 307 1.26 4.82 -22.44
C ALA A 307 2.03 6.00 -21.82
N ALA A 308 2.57 5.85 -20.61
CA ALA A 308 3.39 6.88 -19.97
C ALA A 308 4.67 7.17 -20.78
N VAL A 309 5.34 6.15 -21.31
CA VAL A 309 6.58 6.30 -22.09
C VAL A 309 6.33 6.86 -23.50
N THR A 310 5.18 6.54 -24.10
CA THR A 310 4.81 6.93 -25.48
C THR A 310 4.03 8.24 -25.58
N SER A 311 3.31 8.65 -24.53
CA SER A 311 2.60 9.94 -24.48
C SER A 311 3.55 11.14 -24.59
N GLU A 312 4.82 10.95 -24.23
CA GLU A 312 5.88 11.95 -24.41
C GLU A 312 6.27 12.18 -25.89
N CYS A 313 5.87 11.31 -26.84
CA CYS A 313 6.27 11.36 -28.26
C CYS A 313 5.14 11.72 -29.25
N ARG A 314 3.87 11.77 -28.82
CA ARG A 314 2.75 12.08 -29.74
C ARG A 314 2.63 13.59 -30.02
N GLN A 315 3.20 14.04 -31.14
CA GLN A 315 2.67 15.23 -31.84
C GLN A 315 1.38 14.87 -32.59
N PRO A 316 0.41 15.79 -32.71
CA PRO A 316 -0.91 15.48 -33.26
C PRO A 316 -0.87 15.45 -34.79
N ALA A 317 -1.14 14.27 -35.38
CA ALA A 317 -1.39 14.14 -36.81
C ALA A 317 -2.73 13.46 -37.07
N GLY A 318 -3.56 14.12 -37.88
CA GLY A 318 -4.59 13.46 -38.71
C GLY A 318 -5.95 13.18 -38.05
N LYS A 319 -6.89 14.10 -38.25
CA LYS A 319 -8.34 13.87 -38.06
C LYS A 319 -8.80 12.68 -38.91
N THR A 320 -9.58 11.77 -38.30
CA THR A 320 -10.74 11.18 -39.00
C THR A 320 -11.88 10.93 -38.01
N GLU A 321 -13.03 11.46 -38.42
CA GLU A 321 -14.42 11.35 -37.96
C GLU A 321 -14.84 9.92 -37.56
N GLN A 322 -15.90 9.64 -36.79
CA GLN A 322 -17.00 10.36 -36.15
C GLN A 322 -17.65 9.31 -35.23
N HIS A 323 -18.05 9.67 -34.01
CA HIS A 323 -19.31 9.25 -33.37
C HIS A 323 -19.50 10.08 -32.10
N GLN A 324 -20.61 10.81 -32.04
CA GLN A 324 -21.11 11.57 -30.89
C GLN A 324 -22.64 11.37 -30.84
N PRO A 325 -23.35 11.68 -29.73
CA PRO A 325 -22.89 11.96 -28.37
C PRO A 325 -23.79 11.36 -27.26
N THR A 326 -23.29 11.27 -26.02
CA THR A 326 -24.09 11.60 -24.82
C THR A 326 -23.23 12.39 -23.84
N LYS A 327 -23.80 13.46 -23.26
CA LYS A 327 -23.14 14.50 -22.46
C LYS A 327 -22.36 13.94 -21.25
N GLU A 328 -21.03 14.04 -21.28
CA GLU A 328 -20.14 13.88 -20.13
C GLU A 328 -19.85 15.24 -19.47
N SER A 329 -19.80 15.26 -18.14
CA SER A 329 -19.18 16.32 -17.36
C SER A 329 -17.67 16.35 -17.60
N ARG A 330 -17.11 17.52 -17.86
CA ARG A 330 -15.66 17.72 -18.04
C ARG A 330 -14.90 17.32 -16.75
N ALA A 331 -13.90 16.44 -16.85
CA ALA A 331 -13.00 16.07 -15.75
C ALA A 331 -12.20 17.29 -15.24
N MET A 332 -12.06 17.43 -13.92
CA MET A 332 -11.37 18.57 -13.30
C MET A 332 -9.85 18.34 -13.21
N LYS A 333 -9.08 19.41 -13.44
CA LYS A 333 -7.63 19.35 -13.63
C LYS A 333 -6.85 20.30 -12.72
N ALA A 334 -5.80 19.79 -12.08
CA ALA A 334 -4.83 20.60 -11.33
C ALA A 334 -3.45 20.57 -12.00
N VAL A 335 -2.80 21.73 -12.07
CA VAL A 335 -1.40 21.84 -12.51
C VAL A 335 -0.50 22.00 -11.30
N ILE A 336 0.55 21.19 -11.21
CA ILE A 336 1.45 21.13 -10.05
C ILE A 336 2.91 21.45 -10.40
N PHE A 337 3.61 22.12 -9.48
CA PHE A 337 4.98 22.57 -9.68
C PHE A 337 5.95 22.00 -8.63
N PRO A 338 7.08 21.39 -9.04
CA PRO A 338 8.07 20.83 -8.13
C PRO A 338 8.92 21.92 -7.46
N GLY A 339 9.40 21.61 -6.25
CA GLY A 339 10.28 22.46 -5.47
C GLY A 339 11.76 22.05 -5.53
N GLN A 340 12.52 22.52 -4.54
CA GLN A 340 13.93 22.15 -4.35
C GLN A 340 14.05 20.63 -4.13
N GLY A 341 14.97 20.00 -4.84
CA GLY A 341 15.09 18.54 -5.00
C GLY A 341 14.92 18.10 -6.46
N ALA A 342 14.30 18.93 -7.30
CA ALA A 342 14.13 18.68 -8.74
C ALA A 342 15.21 19.35 -9.62
N GLN A 343 16.14 20.11 -9.04
CA GLN A 343 17.22 20.75 -9.79
C GLN A 343 18.22 19.72 -10.31
N PHE A 344 18.72 19.95 -11.52
CA PHE A 344 19.82 19.18 -12.08
C PHE A 344 20.61 20.07 -13.05
N LYS A 345 21.92 19.83 -13.14
CA LYS A 345 22.75 20.48 -14.14
C LYS A 345 22.29 20.07 -15.54
N GLY A 346 22.09 21.05 -16.43
CA GLY A 346 21.50 20.89 -17.74
C GLY A 346 20.00 21.23 -17.79
N MET A 347 19.37 21.57 -16.66
CA MET A 347 17.98 22.01 -16.65
C MET A 347 17.82 23.33 -17.42
N GLY A 348 16.69 23.52 -18.09
CA GLY A 348 16.44 24.71 -18.92
C GLY A 348 16.97 24.64 -20.35
N LYS A 349 17.84 23.68 -20.71
CA LYS A 349 18.46 23.58 -22.05
C LYS A 349 17.45 23.60 -23.22
N ASP A 350 16.30 22.95 -23.02
CA ASP A 350 15.28 22.76 -24.06
C ASP A 350 14.23 23.92 -24.05
N VAL A 351 14.32 24.86 -23.10
CA VAL A 351 13.36 25.99 -22.96
C VAL A 351 14.01 27.37 -22.98
N PHE A 352 15.28 27.52 -22.62
CA PHE A 352 15.97 28.80 -22.72
C PHE A 352 16.01 29.36 -24.15
N PRO A 353 16.30 28.55 -25.19
CA PRO A 353 16.30 29.05 -26.58
C PRO A 353 14.91 29.49 -27.08
N LEU A 354 13.83 29.01 -26.45
CA LEU A 354 12.46 29.39 -26.80
C LEU A 354 12.06 30.75 -26.22
N TYR A 355 12.75 31.18 -25.15
CA TYR A 355 12.43 32.40 -24.41
C TYR A 355 13.68 33.24 -24.09
N PRO A 356 14.53 33.57 -25.08
CA PRO A 356 15.83 34.20 -24.84
C PRO A 356 15.72 35.54 -24.09
N ASP A 357 14.68 36.33 -24.37
CA ASP A 357 14.44 37.60 -23.67
C ASP A 357 14.05 37.46 -22.20
N LEU A 358 13.34 36.39 -21.82
CA LEU A 358 13.02 36.12 -20.42
C LEU A 358 14.26 35.62 -19.67
N VAL A 359 15.09 34.80 -20.31
CA VAL A 359 16.34 34.29 -19.74
C VAL A 359 17.36 35.41 -19.53
N ARG A 360 17.49 36.32 -20.50
CA ARG A 360 18.32 37.52 -20.38
C ARG A 360 17.87 38.40 -19.22
N ARG A 361 16.58 38.74 -19.15
CA ARG A 361 16.01 39.53 -18.03
C ARG A 361 16.18 38.82 -16.69
N ALA A 362 16.00 37.50 -16.65
CA ALA A 362 16.23 36.74 -15.43
C ALA A 362 17.69 36.85 -14.98
N SER A 363 18.64 36.73 -15.90
CA SER A 363 20.07 36.88 -15.61
C SER A 363 20.42 38.29 -15.13
N GLU A 364 19.82 39.34 -15.71
CA GLU A 364 19.94 40.73 -15.25
C GLU A 364 19.42 40.91 -13.82
N ILE A 365 18.26 40.35 -13.48
CA ILE A 365 17.68 40.40 -12.13
C ILE A 365 18.55 39.63 -11.12
N LEU A 366 19.09 38.49 -11.53
CA LEU A 366 19.90 37.64 -10.66
C LEU A 366 21.31 38.21 -10.45
N GLY A 367 21.85 38.93 -11.43
CA GLY A 367 23.21 39.48 -11.41
C GLY A 367 24.27 38.45 -11.81
N TYR A 368 23.85 37.32 -12.37
CA TYR A 368 24.71 36.25 -12.89
C TYR A 368 24.00 35.55 -14.06
N SER A 369 24.76 34.88 -14.92
CA SER A 369 24.18 34.16 -16.05
C SER A 369 23.40 32.94 -15.56
N LEU A 370 22.08 32.96 -15.77
CA LEU A 370 21.23 31.82 -15.44
C LEU A 370 21.54 30.62 -16.33
N GLU A 371 21.89 30.85 -17.60
CA GLU A 371 22.27 29.78 -18.52
C GLU A 371 23.56 29.12 -18.09
N GLU A 372 24.56 29.89 -17.68
CA GLU A 372 25.81 29.35 -17.15
C GLU A 372 25.54 28.51 -15.89
N LEU A 373 24.79 29.07 -14.92
CA LEU A 373 24.45 28.37 -13.68
C LEU A 373 23.70 27.05 -13.94
N CYS A 374 22.71 27.07 -14.83
CA CYS A 374 21.85 25.90 -15.06
C CYS A 374 22.47 24.87 -16.00
N LEU A 375 23.17 25.28 -17.06
CA LEU A 375 23.67 24.37 -18.10
C LEU A 375 25.07 23.84 -17.77
N SER A 376 25.97 24.71 -17.33
CA SER A 376 27.38 24.36 -17.08
C SER A 376 27.74 24.28 -15.60
N ASP A 377 27.08 25.04 -14.73
CA ASP A 377 27.37 25.15 -13.29
C ASP A 377 28.87 25.16 -13.00
N SER A 378 29.66 25.96 -13.73
CA SER A 378 31.13 25.90 -13.70
C SER A 378 31.71 26.19 -12.32
N GLN A 379 30.95 26.92 -11.49
CA GLN A 379 31.31 27.28 -10.13
C GLN A 379 30.74 26.32 -9.06
N ASN A 380 30.05 25.24 -9.46
CA ASN A 380 29.35 24.29 -8.57
C ASN A 380 28.45 25.01 -7.54
N GLN A 381 27.65 25.93 -8.03
CA GLN A 381 26.80 26.81 -7.24
C GLN A 381 25.34 26.39 -7.25
N LEU A 382 24.88 25.63 -8.26
CA LEU A 382 23.48 25.26 -8.43
C LEU A 382 22.91 24.46 -7.24
N SER A 383 23.74 23.75 -6.48
CA SER A 383 23.35 23.03 -5.26
C SER A 383 23.14 23.93 -4.04
N ARG A 384 23.58 25.19 -4.07
CA ARG A 384 23.40 26.13 -2.96
C ARG A 384 22.04 26.80 -3.09
N THR A 385 21.24 26.74 -2.03
CA THR A 385 19.84 27.21 -1.99
C THR A 385 19.60 28.59 -2.62
N ARG A 386 20.52 29.54 -2.43
CA ARG A 386 20.42 30.89 -3.02
C ARG A 386 20.42 30.94 -4.54
N TYR A 387 21.02 29.94 -5.18
CA TYR A 387 21.07 29.78 -6.63
C TYR A 387 20.05 28.74 -7.11
N THR A 388 19.84 27.68 -6.33
CA THR A 388 18.88 26.61 -6.65
C THR A 388 17.46 27.15 -6.83
N GLN A 389 16.99 27.96 -5.88
CA GLN A 389 15.59 28.36 -5.88
C GLN A 389 15.23 29.28 -7.07
N PRO A 390 16.00 30.34 -7.37
CA PRO A 390 15.69 31.17 -8.54
C PRO A 390 15.80 30.40 -9.85
N ALA A 391 16.77 29.49 -9.95
CA ALA A 391 16.97 28.69 -11.14
C ALA A 391 15.76 27.76 -11.42
N LEU A 392 15.27 27.06 -10.40
CA LEU A 392 14.07 26.23 -10.50
C LEU A 392 12.82 27.05 -10.82
N PHE A 393 12.63 28.21 -10.19
CA PHE A 393 11.49 29.07 -10.48
C PHE A 393 11.44 29.47 -11.96
N VAL A 394 12.57 29.89 -12.53
CA VAL A 394 12.61 30.28 -13.95
C VAL A 394 12.34 29.08 -14.86
N VAL A 395 13.00 27.95 -14.63
CA VAL A 395 12.82 26.76 -15.49
C VAL A 395 11.38 26.24 -15.43
N ASN A 396 10.76 26.20 -14.26
CA ASN A 396 9.35 25.83 -14.10
C ASN A 396 8.41 26.79 -14.84
N ALA A 397 8.64 28.10 -14.73
CA ALA A 397 7.83 29.12 -15.40
C ALA A 397 7.92 29.00 -16.94
N LEU A 398 9.12 28.81 -17.49
CA LEU A 398 9.31 28.66 -18.93
C LEU A 398 8.68 27.35 -19.46
N ASN A 399 8.75 26.27 -18.70
CA ASN A 399 8.05 25.03 -19.05
C ASN A 399 6.53 25.21 -19.07
N TYR A 400 5.98 26.00 -18.13
CA TYR A 400 4.56 26.33 -18.12
C TYR A 400 4.15 27.17 -19.34
N TYR A 401 4.92 28.20 -19.69
CA TYR A 401 4.65 29.01 -20.88
C TYR A 401 4.72 28.17 -22.17
N ARG A 402 5.70 27.27 -22.28
CA ARG A 402 5.78 26.32 -23.40
C ARG A 402 4.54 25.44 -23.47
N HIS A 403 4.11 24.90 -22.32
CA HIS A 403 2.91 24.09 -22.25
C HIS A 403 1.67 24.85 -22.71
N GLN A 404 1.47 26.10 -22.25
CA GLN A 404 0.35 26.95 -22.66
C GLN A 404 0.35 27.22 -24.17
N ALA A 405 1.52 27.53 -24.75
CA ALA A 405 1.66 27.81 -26.18
C ALA A 405 1.34 26.58 -27.06
N GLN A 406 1.65 25.37 -26.58
CA GLN A 406 1.47 24.13 -27.34
C GLN A 406 0.03 23.57 -27.28
N HIS A 407 -0.70 23.80 -26.19
CA HIS A 407 -1.95 23.07 -25.91
C HIS A 407 -3.21 23.96 -25.86
N GLY A 408 -3.13 25.23 -26.25
CA GLY A 408 -4.33 26.05 -26.51
C GLY A 408 -5.17 26.43 -25.29
N GLY A 409 -4.56 26.53 -24.10
CA GLY A 409 -5.08 27.35 -23.01
C GLY A 409 -6.41 26.94 -22.37
N ALA A 410 -6.77 25.66 -22.30
CA ALA A 410 -7.80 25.25 -21.35
C ALA A 410 -7.29 25.54 -19.92
N ALA A 411 -7.89 26.51 -19.24
CA ALA A 411 -7.49 26.88 -17.89
C ALA A 411 -7.69 25.69 -16.94
N PRO A 412 -6.67 25.31 -16.15
CA PRO A 412 -6.84 24.31 -15.11
C PRO A 412 -7.77 24.85 -14.02
N ASP A 413 -8.39 23.93 -13.29
CA ASP A 413 -9.32 24.25 -12.22
C ASP A 413 -8.58 24.62 -10.92
N PHE A 414 -7.33 24.14 -10.77
CA PHE A 414 -6.47 24.44 -9.61
C PHE A 414 -4.98 24.51 -9.97
N PHE A 415 -4.22 25.23 -9.15
CA PHE A 415 -2.75 25.14 -9.09
C PHE A 415 -2.27 24.72 -7.71
N ALA A 416 -1.17 23.98 -7.65
CA ALA A 416 -0.44 23.74 -6.40
C ALA A 416 1.06 23.66 -6.69
N GLY A 417 1.90 23.85 -5.68
CA GLY A 417 3.33 23.63 -5.87
C GLY A 417 4.00 23.24 -4.56
N HIS A 418 5.00 22.37 -4.63
CA HIS A 418 5.68 21.85 -3.44
C HIS A 418 6.80 22.80 -3.02
N SER A 419 6.74 23.33 -1.79
CA SER A 419 7.65 24.33 -1.23
C SER A 419 7.85 25.50 -2.18
N LEU A 420 9.03 25.60 -2.81
CA LEU A 420 9.35 26.60 -3.81
C LEU A 420 8.37 26.63 -5.00
N GLY A 421 7.86 25.47 -5.42
CA GLY A 421 6.93 25.37 -6.55
C GLY A 421 5.65 26.18 -6.36
N GLU A 422 5.29 26.52 -5.12
CA GLU A 422 4.16 27.40 -4.81
C GLU A 422 4.27 28.79 -5.46
N TYR A 423 5.49 29.31 -5.63
CA TYR A 423 5.73 30.58 -6.31
C TYR A 423 5.41 30.47 -7.81
N ASN A 424 5.67 29.31 -8.43
CA ASN A 424 5.27 29.04 -9.81
C ASN A 424 3.75 28.89 -9.95
N ALA A 425 3.10 28.29 -8.96
CA ALA A 425 1.64 28.19 -8.93
C ALA A 425 0.97 29.58 -8.85
N LEU A 426 1.48 30.47 -7.98
CA LEU A 426 1.01 31.86 -7.87
C LEU A 426 1.30 32.68 -9.14
N LEU A 427 2.47 32.49 -9.78
CA LEU A 427 2.77 33.09 -11.08
C LEU A 427 1.76 32.63 -12.15
N ALA A 428 1.51 31.32 -12.23
CA ALA A 428 0.62 30.72 -13.22
C ALA A 428 -0.84 31.17 -13.04
N ALA A 429 -1.25 31.46 -11.80
CA ALA A 429 -2.55 32.01 -11.44
C ALA A 429 -2.62 33.55 -11.49
N GLY A 430 -1.56 34.22 -11.95
CA GLY A 430 -1.56 35.67 -12.17
C GLY A 430 -1.44 36.54 -10.91
N ALA A 431 -0.98 35.99 -9.78
CA ALA A 431 -0.84 36.75 -8.53
C ALA A 431 0.28 37.81 -8.57
N PHE A 432 1.30 37.61 -9.41
CA PHE A 432 2.39 38.54 -9.66
C PHE A 432 3.07 38.27 -11.02
N SER A 433 3.88 39.22 -11.51
CA SER A 433 4.66 39.07 -12.75
C SER A 433 5.87 38.13 -12.58
N PHE A 434 6.40 37.64 -13.71
CA PHE A 434 7.60 36.80 -13.73
C PHE A 434 8.79 37.45 -13.01
N GLU A 435 9.05 38.74 -13.28
CA GLU A 435 10.14 39.49 -12.67
C GLU A 435 9.95 39.66 -11.17
N THR A 436 8.70 39.90 -10.73
CA THR A 436 8.36 39.99 -9.31
C THR A 436 8.61 38.66 -8.62
N GLY A 437 8.05 37.57 -9.15
CA GLY A 437 8.25 36.23 -8.60
C GLY A 437 9.73 35.85 -8.52
N LEU A 438 10.53 36.20 -9.54
CA LEU A 438 11.97 35.94 -9.53
C LEU A 438 12.69 36.72 -8.42
N ARG A 439 12.34 38.00 -8.18
CA ARG A 439 12.91 38.80 -7.09
C ARG A 439 12.54 38.22 -5.72
N LEU A 440 11.28 37.78 -5.55
CA LEU A 440 10.82 37.12 -4.32
C LEU A 440 11.59 35.83 -4.07
N VAL A 441 11.71 34.96 -5.07
CA VAL A 441 12.43 33.68 -4.95
C VAL A 441 13.93 33.89 -4.75
N LYS A 442 14.53 34.91 -5.38
CA LYS A 442 15.93 35.31 -5.13
C LYS A 442 16.13 35.65 -3.67
N LYS A 443 15.31 36.54 -3.10
CA LYS A 443 15.42 36.91 -1.69
C LYS A 443 15.15 35.71 -0.77
N ARG A 444 14.13 34.89 -1.05
CA ARG A 444 13.85 33.66 -0.29
C ARG A 444 15.06 32.73 -0.27
N GLY A 445 15.65 32.46 -1.42
CA GLY A 445 16.82 31.60 -1.55
C GLY A 445 18.04 32.14 -0.81
N GLU A 446 18.25 33.45 -0.84
CA GLU A 446 19.31 34.13 -0.08
C GLU A 446 19.13 33.97 1.44
N LEU A 447 17.92 34.24 1.94
CA LEU A 447 17.62 34.17 3.37
C LEU A 447 17.69 32.75 3.91
N MET A 448 17.05 31.80 3.21
CA MET A 448 17.10 30.39 3.60
C MET A 448 18.52 29.84 3.47
N GLY A 449 19.24 30.19 2.40
CA GLY A 449 20.62 29.76 2.20
C GLY A 449 21.65 30.38 3.16
N ALA A 450 21.30 31.48 3.85
CA ALA A 450 22.14 32.10 4.86
C ALA A 450 22.05 31.41 6.23
N ALA A 451 20.97 30.67 6.49
CA ALA A 451 20.81 29.91 7.73
C ALA A 451 21.85 28.80 7.84
N ARG A 452 22.33 28.57 9.07
CA ARG A 452 23.41 27.61 9.38
C ARG A 452 23.00 26.65 10.49
N ASP A 453 23.82 25.64 10.69
CA ASP A 453 23.80 24.73 11.85
C ASP A 453 22.53 23.88 12.04
N GLY A 454 21.68 23.84 11.02
CA GLY A 454 20.55 22.92 10.92
C GLY A 454 20.81 21.77 9.94
N ALA A 455 20.01 20.72 10.07
CA ALA A 455 19.93 19.59 9.15
C ALA A 455 18.48 19.16 8.97
N MET A 456 18.24 18.34 7.96
CA MET A 456 16.94 17.71 7.72
C MET A 456 17.13 16.23 7.40
N ALA A 457 16.14 15.40 7.72
CA ALA A 457 16.14 13.99 7.39
C ALA A 457 14.74 13.51 6.97
N ALA A 458 14.68 12.62 6.00
CA ALA A 458 13.47 11.91 5.62
C ALA A 458 13.35 10.61 6.41
N VAL A 459 12.22 10.44 7.10
CA VAL A 459 11.81 9.19 7.74
C VAL A 459 10.82 8.50 6.81
N LEU A 460 11.14 7.27 6.42
CA LEU A 460 10.42 6.47 5.45
C LEU A 460 9.79 5.25 6.10
N GLY A 461 8.57 4.91 5.68
CA GLY A 461 7.80 3.78 6.20
C GLY A 461 7.02 4.09 7.48
N ALA A 462 6.94 5.36 7.88
CA ALA A 462 6.16 5.81 9.02
C ALA A 462 5.25 6.99 8.65
N SER A 463 4.09 7.04 9.28
CA SER A 463 3.14 8.14 9.26
C SER A 463 3.64 9.34 10.06
N ALA A 464 3.07 10.51 9.77
CA ALA A 464 3.29 11.75 10.51
C ALA A 464 3.14 11.58 12.03
N SER A 465 2.10 10.85 12.45
CA SER A 465 1.81 10.57 13.86
C SER A 465 2.85 9.67 14.51
N GLU A 466 3.34 8.65 13.80
CA GLU A 466 4.38 7.77 14.33
C GLU A 466 5.71 8.51 14.49
N VAL A 467 6.06 9.35 13.52
CA VAL A 467 7.26 10.20 13.62
C VAL A 467 7.14 11.16 14.80
N GLN A 468 6.00 11.84 14.97
CA GLN A 468 5.77 12.72 16.12
C GLN A 468 5.86 11.96 17.45
N ALA A 469 5.25 10.78 17.54
CA ALA A 469 5.29 9.96 18.76
C ALA A 469 6.71 9.52 19.12
N ILE A 470 7.57 9.24 18.12
CA ILE A 470 8.97 8.91 18.36
C ILE A 470 9.74 10.14 18.86
N LEU A 471 9.52 11.32 18.26
CA LEU A 471 10.14 12.57 18.71
C LEU A 471 9.77 12.87 20.17
N ASP A 472 8.49 12.80 20.52
CA ASP A 472 7.98 13.07 21.86
C ASP A 472 8.50 12.05 22.88
N LYS A 473 8.45 10.75 22.54
CA LYS A 473 8.89 9.65 23.42
C LYS A 473 10.36 9.77 23.78
N HIS A 474 11.19 10.20 22.83
CA HIS A 474 12.63 10.33 23.02
C HIS A 474 13.07 11.75 23.36
N GLN A 475 12.12 12.66 23.64
CA GLN A 475 12.37 14.05 24.07
C GLN A 475 13.26 14.81 23.07
N LEU A 476 13.01 14.58 21.78
CA LEU A 476 13.72 15.21 20.68
C LEU A 476 13.10 16.58 20.34
N ASP A 477 12.88 17.42 21.35
CA ASP A 477 12.13 18.69 21.27
C ASP A 477 12.76 19.75 20.34
N GLN A 478 14.00 19.50 19.92
CA GLN A 478 14.77 20.34 19.00
C GLN A 478 14.54 20.00 17.53
N ILE A 479 13.64 19.05 17.23
CA ILE A 479 13.31 18.60 15.88
C ILE A 479 11.85 18.94 15.59
N ASP A 480 11.62 19.68 14.50
CA ASP A 480 10.29 19.94 13.94
C ASP A 480 10.02 19.00 12.76
N ILE A 481 8.74 18.70 12.49
CA ILE A 481 8.34 18.12 11.21
C ILE A 481 8.29 19.25 10.17
N ALA A 482 9.12 19.15 9.14
CA ALA A 482 9.26 20.14 8.08
C ALA A 482 8.40 19.85 6.85
N ASN A 483 8.20 18.59 6.48
CA ASN A 483 7.37 18.23 5.33
C ASN A 483 6.53 16.97 5.58
N TYR A 484 5.26 17.05 5.18
CA TYR A 484 4.35 15.92 5.03
C TYR A 484 4.27 15.57 3.54
N ASN A 485 5.24 14.82 3.03
CA ASN A 485 5.40 14.58 1.58
C ASN A 485 4.50 13.46 1.05
N SER A 486 4.36 12.37 1.79
CA SER A 486 3.41 11.30 1.50
C SER A 486 3.01 10.59 2.81
N PRO A 487 2.06 9.65 2.77
CA PRO A 487 1.59 8.94 3.98
C PRO A 487 2.69 8.15 4.69
N THR A 488 3.77 7.84 3.96
CA THR A 488 4.90 7.05 4.48
C THR A 488 6.25 7.78 4.35
N GLN A 489 6.24 9.07 4.02
CA GLN A 489 7.46 9.88 3.90
C GLN A 489 7.28 11.23 4.60
N ILE A 490 7.94 11.37 5.73
CA ILE A 490 7.93 12.57 6.58
C ILE A 490 9.34 13.14 6.64
N VAL A 491 9.47 14.45 6.49
CA VAL A 491 10.76 15.12 6.65
C VAL A 491 10.78 15.87 7.96
N ILE A 492 11.83 15.64 8.74
CA ILE A 492 12.10 16.33 10.00
C ILE A 492 13.28 17.28 9.85
N ALA A 493 13.32 18.33 10.66
CA ALA A 493 14.32 19.38 10.61
C ALA A 493 14.70 19.84 12.01
N GLY A 494 15.99 19.98 12.28
CA GLY A 494 16.49 20.34 13.60
C GLY A 494 17.95 20.78 13.57
N SER A 495 18.57 20.95 14.73
CA SER A 495 20.03 21.11 14.79
C SER A 495 20.71 19.86 14.23
N LYS A 496 21.94 20.02 13.71
CA LYS A 496 22.72 18.88 13.18
C LYS A 496 22.85 17.75 14.20
N ASP A 497 23.12 18.10 15.46
CA ASP A 497 23.30 17.13 16.53
C ASP A 497 21.98 16.41 16.86
N ALA A 498 20.85 17.13 16.86
CA ALA A 498 19.55 16.53 17.11
C ALA A 498 19.15 15.55 16.00
N ILE A 499 19.34 15.92 14.72
CA ILE A 499 19.09 15.05 13.58
C ILE A 499 20.00 13.81 13.63
N ALA A 500 21.30 13.97 13.93
CA ALA A 500 22.21 12.83 14.08
C ALA A 500 21.83 11.92 15.26
N ALA A 501 21.38 12.47 16.38
CA ALA A 501 20.93 11.71 17.54
C ALA A 501 19.61 10.95 17.28
N ALA A 502 18.76 11.47 16.40
CA ALA A 502 17.49 10.84 16.03
C ALA A 502 17.68 9.60 15.15
N GLU A 503 18.70 9.55 14.30
CA GLU A 503 18.95 8.44 13.36
C GLU A 503 18.93 7.05 14.02
N PRO A 504 19.72 6.75 15.09
CA PRO A 504 19.70 5.43 15.72
C PRO A 504 18.36 5.11 16.40
N ILE A 505 17.63 6.13 16.85
CA ILE A 505 16.32 5.98 17.48
C ILE A 505 15.30 5.49 16.45
N PHE A 506 15.21 6.16 15.30
CA PHE A 506 14.33 5.74 14.20
C PHE A 506 14.75 4.38 13.61
N ALA A 507 16.06 4.13 13.44
CA ALA A 507 16.58 2.84 12.95
C ALA A 507 16.20 1.67 13.87
N SER A 508 16.19 1.88 15.20
CA SER A 508 15.78 0.87 16.18
C SER A 508 14.32 0.43 16.08
N GLN A 509 13.49 1.24 15.41
CA GLN A 509 12.07 0.94 15.13
C GLN A 509 11.89 0.30 13.74
N ASN A 510 12.97 -0.15 13.08
CA ASN A 510 12.99 -0.65 11.70
C ASN A 510 12.49 0.38 10.65
N LEU A 511 12.54 1.68 10.98
CA LEU A 511 12.20 2.76 10.04
C LEU A 511 13.44 3.22 9.29
N ARG A 512 13.28 3.48 7.99
CA ARG A 512 14.41 3.95 7.16
C ARG A 512 14.57 5.45 7.34
N TYR A 513 15.77 5.86 7.76
CA TYR A 513 16.14 7.24 8.02
C TYR A 513 17.16 7.72 6.98
N VAL A 514 16.92 8.87 6.34
CA VAL A 514 17.80 9.39 5.28
C VAL A 514 18.06 10.87 5.49
N THR A 515 19.28 11.23 5.88
CA THR A 515 19.68 12.64 6.01
C THR A 515 19.68 13.34 4.64
N LEU A 516 19.07 14.51 4.57
CA LEU A 516 18.94 15.29 3.34
C LEU A 516 20.17 16.20 3.15
N ASN A 517 20.61 16.35 1.91
CA ASN A 517 21.74 17.19 1.55
C ASN A 517 21.36 18.68 1.53
N VAL A 518 21.11 19.24 2.72
CA VAL A 518 20.80 20.64 2.94
C VAL A 518 21.58 21.16 4.15
N SER A 519 21.96 22.43 4.13
CA SER A 519 22.82 23.05 5.16
C SER A 519 22.05 23.69 6.32
N ALA A 520 20.72 23.61 6.31
CA ALA A 520 19.84 24.27 7.25
C ALA A 520 18.54 23.49 7.46
N ALA A 521 17.87 23.76 8.58
CA ALA A 521 16.60 23.17 8.96
C ALA A 521 15.43 23.95 8.33
N PHE A 522 15.19 23.78 7.03
CA PHE A 522 14.10 24.49 6.34
C PHE A 522 12.72 24.09 6.87
N HIS A 523 11.74 24.99 6.74
CA HIS A 523 10.34 24.75 7.14
C HIS A 523 10.19 24.38 8.63
N SER A 524 10.98 25.01 9.48
CA SER A 524 11.01 24.78 10.92
C SER A 524 11.18 26.08 11.70
N ARG A 525 11.09 26.00 13.03
CA ARG A 525 11.32 27.14 13.95
C ARG A 525 12.67 27.83 13.71
N TYR A 526 13.68 27.10 13.23
CA TYR A 526 15.01 27.63 12.95
C TYR A 526 15.03 28.65 11.80
N MET A 527 13.96 28.72 10.99
CA MET A 527 13.82 29.70 9.90
C MET A 527 13.06 30.97 10.29
N GLN A 528 12.60 31.12 11.54
CA GLN A 528 11.88 32.34 11.98
C GLN A 528 12.63 33.65 11.70
N PRO A 529 13.97 33.75 11.87
CA PRO A 529 14.70 34.97 11.49
C PRO A 529 14.60 35.27 9.99
N ALA A 530 14.72 34.25 9.14
CA ALA A 530 14.57 34.37 7.70
C ALA A 530 13.13 34.75 7.30
N GLN A 531 12.11 34.17 7.96
CA GLN A 531 10.71 34.55 7.79
C GLN A 531 10.48 36.04 8.09
N ALA A 532 11.01 36.55 9.20
CA ALA A 532 10.82 37.95 9.59
C ALA A 532 11.49 38.94 8.61
N GLU A 533 12.66 38.58 8.06
CA GLU A 533 13.29 39.39 7.00
C GLU A 533 12.54 39.30 5.68
N PHE A 534 12.03 38.12 5.32
CA PHE A 534 11.26 37.94 4.10
C PHE A 534 9.92 38.67 4.15
N ALA A 535 9.23 38.66 5.31
CA ALA A 535 7.99 39.41 5.51
C ALA A 535 8.18 40.92 5.29
N ARG A 536 9.30 41.48 5.77
CA ARG A 536 9.66 42.89 5.50
C ARG A 536 9.87 43.13 4.01
N PHE A 537 10.60 42.26 3.33
CA PHE A 537 10.82 42.37 1.88
C PHE A 537 9.51 42.25 1.08
N LEU A 538 8.59 41.36 1.48
CA LEU A 538 7.29 41.20 0.83
C LEU A 538 6.41 42.45 0.92
N SER A 539 6.60 43.30 1.93
CA SER A 539 5.84 44.56 2.09
C SER A 539 6.12 45.59 0.99
N GLU A 540 7.19 45.41 0.22
CA GLU A 540 7.56 46.26 -0.93
C GLU A 540 6.77 45.89 -2.21
N PHE A 541 5.97 44.81 -2.19
CA PHE A 541 5.26 44.29 -3.35
C PHE A 541 3.75 44.25 -3.11
N SER A 542 2.99 44.40 -4.19
CA SER A 542 1.54 44.20 -4.20
C SER A 542 1.19 42.93 -4.94
N PHE A 543 0.22 42.19 -4.41
CA PHE A 543 -0.24 40.91 -4.95
C PHE A 543 -1.64 41.03 -5.52
N THR A 544 -1.91 40.35 -6.63
CA THR A 544 -3.25 40.24 -7.22
C THR A 544 -3.89 38.94 -6.73
N ALA A 545 -5.22 38.94 -6.55
CA ALA A 545 -5.96 37.73 -6.24
C ALA A 545 -5.74 36.68 -7.35
N PRO A 546 -5.42 35.41 -7.02
CA PRO A 546 -5.22 34.38 -8.03
C PRO A 546 -6.47 34.15 -8.87
N THR A 547 -6.34 34.15 -10.20
CA THR A 547 -7.47 33.92 -11.12
C THR A 547 -7.97 32.48 -11.12
N VAL A 548 -7.09 31.55 -10.70
CA VAL A 548 -7.38 30.13 -10.46
C VAL A 548 -6.92 29.82 -9.03
N PRO A 549 -7.69 29.06 -8.23
CA PRO A 549 -7.31 28.76 -6.85
C PRO A 549 -5.92 28.09 -6.76
N VAL A 550 -5.06 28.64 -5.90
CA VAL A 550 -3.73 28.08 -5.60
C VAL A 550 -3.75 27.49 -4.19
N ILE A 551 -3.33 26.24 -4.04
CA ILE A 551 -3.30 25.57 -2.72
C ILE A 551 -2.01 25.92 -1.97
N ALA A 552 -2.16 26.50 -0.78
CA ALA A 552 -1.08 26.93 0.10
C ALA A 552 -0.50 25.77 0.92
N ASN A 553 0.83 25.70 1.00
CA ASN A 553 1.60 24.65 1.66
C ASN A 553 1.47 24.71 3.18
N ALA A 554 1.34 25.91 3.74
CA ALA A 554 1.25 26.12 5.19
C ALA A 554 -0.08 25.59 5.78
N SER A 555 -1.17 25.66 5.01
CA SER A 555 -2.53 25.30 5.45
C SER A 555 -3.11 24.08 4.75
N GLY A 556 -2.60 23.71 3.57
CA GLY A 556 -3.24 22.72 2.69
C GLY A 556 -4.60 23.19 2.13
N ARG A 557 -4.81 24.51 2.01
CA ARG A 557 -6.05 25.15 1.55
C ARG A 557 -5.78 26.26 0.53
N PRO A 558 -6.77 26.70 -0.26
CA PRO A 558 -6.58 27.80 -1.19
C PRO A 558 -6.07 29.08 -0.51
N TYR A 559 -5.24 29.83 -1.21
CA TYR A 559 -4.80 31.16 -0.79
C TYR A 559 -5.98 32.11 -0.56
N GLU A 560 -5.94 32.85 0.55
CA GLU A 560 -6.80 34.01 0.78
C GLU A 560 -6.21 35.22 0.05
N ALA A 561 -7.02 35.92 -0.73
CA ALA A 561 -6.56 36.94 -1.67
C ALA A 561 -5.81 38.11 -1.00
N ASP A 562 -6.19 38.46 0.22
CA ASP A 562 -5.62 39.55 1.03
C ASP A 562 -4.44 39.12 1.90
N ARG A 563 -4.13 37.81 1.96
CA ARG A 563 -3.08 37.27 2.85
C ARG A 563 -1.97 36.51 2.12
N ILE A 564 -1.75 36.79 0.84
CA ILE A 564 -0.70 36.13 0.04
C ILE A 564 0.69 36.38 0.63
N ALA A 565 1.03 37.63 0.94
CA ALA A 565 2.33 38.00 1.52
C ALA A 565 2.57 37.32 2.88
N GLU A 566 1.58 37.40 3.78
CA GLU A 566 1.65 36.75 5.10
C GLU A 566 1.86 35.23 4.96
N THR A 567 1.10 34.60 4.08
CA THR A 567 1.18 33.14 3.85
C THR A 567 2.55 32.74 3.28
N LEU A 568 3.09 33.49 2.32
CA LEU A 568 4.42 33.24 1.75
C LEU A 568 5.55 33.41 2.78
N ALA A 569 5.43 34.38 3.68
CA ALA A 569 6.35 34.54 4.80
C ALA A 569 6.26 33.36 5.77
N ALA A 570 5.05 33.00 6.20
CA ALA A 570 4.81 31.88 7.11
C ALA A 570 5.31 30.56 6.55
N GLN A 571 5.23 30.36 5.22
CA GLN A 571 5.71 29.16 4.54
C GLN A 571 7.20 28.86 4.81
N ILE A 572 8.04 29.87 5.04
CA ILE A 572 9.49 29.70 5.26
C ILE A 572 9.80 28.92 6.55
N ALA A 573 9.03 29.17 7.62
CA ALA A 573 9.22 28.53 8.93
C ALA A 573 8.11 27.53 9.30
N GLY A 574 7.04 27.46 8.52
CA GLY A 574 5.97 26.49 8.67
C GLY A 574 6.18 25.23 7.84
N PRO A 575 5.55 24.10 8.24
CA PRO A 575 5.68 22.85 7.53
C PRO A 575 5.02 22.87 6.15
N VAL A 576 5.57 22.10 5.22
CA VAL A 576 4.94 21.84 3.91
C VAL A 576 3.92 20.72 4.04
N ARG A 577 2.63 21.07 4.05
CA ARG A 577 1.50 20.13 4.13
C ARG A 577 1.08 19.62 2.76
N TRP A 578 1.99 18.93 2.06
CA TRP A 578 1.74 18.44 0.70
C TRP A 578 0.64 17.37 0.66
N VAL A 579 0.65 16.43 1.61
CA VAL A 579 -0.42 15.44 1.78
C VAL A 579 -1.79 16.13 1.86
N ASP A 580 -1.96 17.12 2.72
CA ASP A 580 -3.23 17.84 2.85
C ASP A 580 -3.57 18.66 1.60
N SER A 581 -2.58 19.20 0.90
CA SER A 581 -2.79 19.93 -0.35
C SER A 581 -3.40 19.03 -1.44
N VAL A 582 -2.86 17.82 -1.60
CA VAL A 582 -3.38 16.83 -2.57
C VAL A 582 -4.72 16.29 -2.11
N ARG A 583 -4.89 16.00 -0.81
CA ARG A 583 -6.18 15.54 -0.28
C ARG A 583 -7.27 16.58 -0.44
N TYR A 584 -6.97 17.87 -0.28
CA TYR A 584 -7.92 18.95 -0.58
C TYR A 584 -8.33 18.93 -2.06
N LEU A 585 -7.36 18.81 -2.98
CA LEU A 585 -7.65 18.72 -4.42
C LEU A 585 -8.50 17.48 -4.77
N MET A 586 -8.22 16.34 -4.13
CA MET A 586 -9.08 15.15 -4.25
C MET A 586 -10.51 15.41 -3.74
N GLY A 587 -10.66 16.22 -2.69
CA GLY A 587 -11.97 16.59 -2.13
C GLY A 587 -12.74 17.60 -2.98
N ARG A 588 -12.06 18.20 -3.96
CA ARG A 588 -12.66 19.01 -5.01
C ARG A 588 -12.87 18.21 -6.30
N GLU A 589 -12.81 16.88 -6.26
CA GLU A 589 -13.01 16.01 -7.44
C GLU A 589 -11.99 16.27 -8.57
N VAL A 590 -10.75 16.68 -8.26
CA VAL A 590 -9.68 16.77 -9.25
C VAL A 590 -9.23 15.36 -9.66
N ASP A 591 -9.44 15.03 -10.93
CA ASP A 591 -9.15 13.71 -11.50
C ASP A 591 -7.76 13.64 -12.14
N GLU A 592 -7.32 14.76 -12.73
CA GLU A 592 -6.08 14.89 -13.49
C GLU A 592 -5.10 15.83 -12.78
N PHE A 593 -3.89 15.33 -12.49
CA PHE A 593 -2.79 16.13 -11.97
C PHE A 593 -1.68 16.22 -13.02
N GLN A 594 -1.37 17.43 -13.45
CA GLN A 594 -0.34 17.68 -14.45
C GLN A 594 0.88 18.36 -13.81
N GLU A 595 1.98 17.63 -13.69
CA GLU A 595 3.25 18.19 -13.19
C GLU A 595 4.00 18.93 -14.31
N ILE A 596 4.50 20.14 -13.99
CA ILE A 596 5.26 20.97 -14.93
C ILE A 596 6.71 21.04 -14.49
N GLY A 597 7.63 20.64 -15.38
CA GLY A 597 9.08 20.80 -15.19
C GLY A 597 9.80 19.61 -14.56
N ALA A 598 9.09 18.66 -13.94
CA ALA A 598 9.64 17.40 -13.42
C ALA A 598 8.56 16.30 -13.34
N ALA A 599 8.91 15.11 -12.82
CA ALA A 599 7.99 13.97 -12.58
C ALA A 599 8.12 13.41 -11.14
N VAL A 600 8.49 14.26 -10.18
CA VAL A 600 8.77 13.86 -8.79
C VAL A 600 7.48 13.86 -7.96
N LEU A 601 6.63 14.87 -8.15
CA LEU A 601 5.39 15.03 -7.40
C LEU A 601 4.34 14.01 -7.83
N SER A 602 4.34 13.61 -9.10
CA SER A 602 3.38 12.66 -9.65
C SER A 602 3.36 11.34 -8.88
N LYS A 603 4.52 10.84 -8.44
CA LYS A 603 4.64 9.65 -7.58
C LYS A 603 4.05 9.87 -6.19
N MET A 604 4.31 11.03 -5.58
CA MET A 604 3.75 11.39 -4.28
C MET A 604 2.22 11.53 -4.36
N VAL A 605 1.70 12.17 -5.41
CA VAL A 605 0.26 12.32 -5.66
C VAL A 605 -0.40 10.96 -5.83
N LEU A 606 0.18 10.04 -6.61
CA LEU A 606 -0.37 8.69 -6.77
C LEU A 606 -0.39 7.92 -5.45
N GLU A 607 0.69 8.00 -4.67
CA GLU A 607 0.74 7.38 -3.35
C GLU A 607 -0.34 7.96 -2.42
N ILE A 608 -0.45 9.29 -2.34
CA ILE A 608 -1.48 9.98 -1.56
C ILE A 608 -2.88 9.57 -2.03
N ARG A 609 -3.17 9.58 -3.33
CA ARG A 609 -4.47 9.16 -3.88
C ARG A 609 -4.83 7.70 -3.56
N SER A 610 -3.82 6.83 -3.46
CA SER A 610 -4.03 5.41 -3.16
C SER A 610 -4.20 5.09 -1.67
N LYS A 611 -3.68 5.96 -0.79
CA LYS A 611 -3.57 5.68 0.66
C LYS A 611 -4.31 6.67 1.56
N GLU A 612 -4.62 7.87 1.06
CA GLU A 612 -5.26 8.94 1.83
C GLU A 612 -6.66 9.23 1.31
N THR A 613 -7.49 9.76 2.20
CA THR A 613 -8.86 10.17 1.85
C THR A 613 -8.92 11.65 1.48
N PRO A 614 -9.81 12.04 0.55
CA PRO A 614 -10.08 13.43 0.23
C PRO A 614 -10.40 14.28 1.48
N ILE A 615 -9.95 15.54 1.50
CA ILE A 615 -10.39 16.54 2.46
C ILE A 615 -11.54 17.32 1.80
N VAL A 616 -12.76 17.05 2.25
CA VAL A 616 -13.95 17.80 1.84
C VAL A 616 -14.07 19.01 2.78
N ASP A 617 -13.72 20.20 2.29
CA ASP A 617 -13.94 21.46 3.01
C ASP A 617 -15.33 21.98 2.60
N GLU A 618 -16.23 22.15 3.57
CA GLU A 618 -17.61 22.61 3.36
C GLU A 618 -17.70 24.08 2.93
N ARG A 619 -16.57 24.80 2.89
CA ARG A 619 -16.53 26.18 2.39
C ARG A 619 -16.59 26.21 0.86
N PRO A 620 -17.59 26.89 0.26
CA PRO A 620 -17.61 27.12 -1.18
C PRO A 620 -16.36 27.90 -1.61
N LEU A 621 -15.78 27.56 -2.77
CA LEU A 621 -14.85 28.47 -3.46
C LEU A 621 -15.58 29.80 -3.65
N ALA A 622 -14.93 30.90 -3.29
CA ALA A 622 -15.51 32.25 -3.37
C ALA A 622 -15.99 32.54 -4.80
N SER A 623 -17.29 32.33 -5.01
CA SER A 623 -18.07 32.83 -6.12
C SER A 623 -18.86 34.03 -5.59
N ALA A 624 -18.89 35.09 -6.41
CA ALA A 624 -19.41 36.41 -6.11
C ALA A 624 -20.68 36.45 -5.23
N ALA A 625 -20.61 37.36 -4.25
CA ALA A 625 -21.59 37.79 -3.26
C ALA A 625 -23.08 37.51 -3.56
N VAL A 626 -23.75 36.84 -2.63
CA VAL A 626 -25.15 37.09 -2.27
C VAL A 626 -25.29 36.98 -0.75
N ALA A 627 -25.79 38.05 -0.13
CA ALA A 627 -25.93 38.18 1.31
C ALA A 627 -27.31 37.69 1.80
N THR A 628 -27.33 36.92 2.89
CA THR A 628 -28.48 36.74 3.79
C THR A 628 -28.02 36.15 5.14
N PRO A 629 -28.77 36.32 6.25
CA PRO A 629 -28.30 37.02 7.43
C PRO A 629 -27.81 36.12 8.58
N ALA A 630 -27.01 36.72 9.46
CA ALA A 630 -26.33 36.10 10.59
C ALA A 630 -27.28 35.49 11.65
N PRO A 631 -26.91 34.36 12.29
CA PRO A 631 -27.58 33.88 13.49
C PRO A 631 -27.11 34.67 14.73
N GLN A 632 -28.06 34.97 15.62
CA GLN A 632 -27.83 35.67 16.87
C GLN A 632 -27.00 34.85 17.89
N PRO A 633 -26.32 35.51 18.84
CA PRO A 633 -25.52 34.84 19.85
C PRO A 633 -26.42 34.16 20.90
N VAL A 634 -26.15 32.89 21.20
CA VAL A 634 -26.74 32.19 22.34
C VAL A 634 -25.98 32.59 23.60
N GLU A 635 -26.73 33.11 24.57
CA GLU A 635 -26.24 33.56 25.87
C GLU A 635 -25.52 32.44 26.65
N SER A 636 -24.40 32.81 27.28
CA SER A 636 -23.65 31.98 28.21
C SER A 636 -24.45 31.73 29.48
N SER A 637 -24.94 30.51 29.66
CA SER A 637 -25.34 29.97 30.96
C SER A 637 -24.36 28.86 31.36
N GLY A 638 -23.92 28.87 32.63
CA GLY A 638 -22.82 28.03 33.14
C GLY A 638 -22.98 26.53 32.84
N VAL A 639 -21.89 25.90 32.40
CA VAL A 639 -21.90 24.52 31.87
C VAL A 639 -22.04 23.49 33.00
N PRO A 640 -23.06 22.61 32.99
CA PRO A 640 -23.13 21.44 33.86
C PRO A 640 -22.18 20.32 33.37
N GLY A 641 -21.57 19.56 34.30
CA GLY A 641 -20.58 18.53 33.98
C GLY A 641 -21.09 17.37 33.09
N ILE A 642 -20.16 16.78 32.31
CA ILE A 642 -20.40 15.63 31.41
C ILE A 642 -20.78 14.39 32.24
N GLN A 643 -21.88 13.72 31.88
CA GLN A 643 -22.38 12.52 32.56
C GLN A 643 -22.23 11.27 31.67
N ALA A 644 -21.97 10.10 32.26
CA ALA A 644 -21.80 8.83 31.54
C ALA A 644 -22.99 8.48 30.63
N ALA A 645 -24.22 8.69 31.11
CA ALA A 645 -25.45 8.43 30.34
C ALA A 645 -25.64 9.39 29.14
N ARG A 646 -24.85 10.47 29.06
CA ARG A 646 -24.88 11.44 27.96
C ARG A 646 -23.76 11.24 26.95
N LEU A 647 -22.84 10.28 27.17
CA LEU A 647 -21.82 9.92 26.20
C LEU A 647 -22.45 9.24 24.98
N GLY A 648 -22.02 9.65 23.79
CA GLY A 648 -22.54 9.15 22.51
C GLY A 648 -23.98 9.57 22.20
N SER A 649 -24.52 8.97 21.14
CA SER A 649 -25.78 9.35 20.50
C SER A 649 -27.01 8.96 21.31
N ALA A 650 -27.89 9.93 21.55
CA ALA A 650 -29.21 9.67 22.13
C ALA A 650 -30.11 8.88 21.17
N LEU A 651 -29.97 9.09 19.86
CA LEU A 651 -30.70 8.34 18.83
C LEU A 651 -30.32 6.86 18.90
N PHE A 652 -29.03 6.55 18.98
CA PHE A 652 -28.55 5.17 19.12
C PHE A 652 -29.14 4.49 20.37
N ARG A 653 -29.14 5.18 21.52
CA ARG A 653 -29.74 4.67 22.75
C ARG A 653 -31.24 4.43 22.61
N GLN A 654 -31.99 5.36 22.01
CA GLN A 654 -33.42 5.21 21.78
C GLN A 654 -33.74 4.06 20.82
N ARG A 655 -32.97 3.93 19.73
CA ARG A 655 -33.13 2.90 18.70
C ARG A 655 -33.09 1.48 19.28
N PHE A 656 -32.19 1.23 20.23
CA PHE A 656 -32.00 -0.08 20.83
C PHE A 656 -32.52 -0.18 22.27
N GLY A 657 -33.17 0.86 22.81
CA GLY A 657 -33.68 0.86 24.19
C GLY A 657 -32.59 0.78 25.27
N LEU A 658 -31.47 1.48 25.06
CA LEU A 658 -30.26 1.37 25.91
C LEU A 658 -30.15 2.50 26.92
N GLN A 659 -29.54 2.20 28.06
CA GLN A 659 -29.17 3.23 29.05
C GLN A 659 -27.90 4.00 28.63
N TYR A 660 -26.99 3.34 27.92
CA TYR A 660 -25.69 3.88 27.53
C TYR A 660 -25.40 3.60 26.06
N ALA A 661 -24.63 4.47 25.41
CA ALA A 661 -24.17 4.26 24.03
C ALA A 661 -22.96 3.32 23.98
N TYR A 662 -23.19 2.07 24.40
CA TYR A 662 -22.18 1.04 24.58
C TYR A 662 -22.74 -0.32 24.18
N MET A 663 -21.88 -1.15 23.60
CA MET A 663 -22.20 -2.55 23.30
C MET A 663 -21.01 -3.49 23.54
N ALA A 664 -21.31 -4.76 23.82
CA ALA A 664 -20.32 -5.83 23.77
C ALA A 664 -20.42 -6.57 22.42
N GLY A 665 -19.33 -6.53 21.65
CA GLY A 665 -19.25 -7.19 20.35
C GLY A 665 -19.24 -8.72 20.47
N ALA A 666 -19.57 -9.40 19.38
CA ALA A 666 -19.55 -10.85 19.39
C ALA A 666 -18.12 -11.41 19.46
N MET A 667 -17.99 -12.57 20.07
CA MET A 667 -16.72 -13.30 20.17
C MET A 667 -16.94 -14.75 19.73
N TYR A 668 -16.12 -15.18 18.78
CA TYR A 668 -16.24 -16.42 17.99
C TYR A 668 -16.54 -17.68 18.84
N ARG A 669 -17.34 -18.61 18.29
CA ARG A 669 -17.68 -19.91 18.90
C ARG A 669 -18.36 -19.82 20.27
N GLY A 670 -19.17 -18.80 20.51
CA GLY A 670 -19.93 -18.65 21.75
C GLY A 670 -19.10 -18.19 22.95
N VAL A 671 -17.90 -17.64 22.70
CA VAL A 671 -17.15 -16.92 23.74
C VAL A 671 -17.97 -15.74 24.26
N ALA A 672 -18.66 -15.03 23.36
CA ALA A 672 -19.80 -14.19 23.76
C ALA A 672 -21.00 -15.12 23.98
N SER A 673 -21.11 -15.62 25.21
CA SER A 673 -22.06 -16.65 25.63
C SER A 673 -23.48 -16.10 25.76
N ALA A 674 -24.46 -16.98 25.90
CA ALA A 674 -25.83 -16.58 26.20
C ALA A 674 -25.89 -15.85 27.56
N GLU A 675 -25.13 -16.31 28.55
CA GLU A 675 -25.04 -15.72 29.89
C GLU A 675 -24.51 -14.29 29.86
N LEU A 676 -23.50 -14.02 29.02
CA LEU A 676 -22.98 -12.68 28.80
C LEU A 676 -24.05 -11.78 28.20
N VAL A 677 -24.76 -12.27 27.18
CA VAL A 677 -25.83 -11.50 26.52
C VAL A 677 -27.00 -11.22 27.46
N ILE A 678 -27.43 -12.22 28.24
CA ILE A 678 -28.50 -12.07 29.23
C ILE A 678 -28.13 -11.03 30.27
N ARG A 679 -26.90 -11.07 30.78
CA ARG A 679 -26.45 -10.12 31.80
C ARG A 679 -26.42 -8.69 31.27
N MET A 680 -25.86 -8.49 30.09
CA MET A 680 -25.84 -7.18 29.42
C MET A 680 -27.25 -6.66 29.13
N GLY A 681 -28.14 -7.50 28.62
CA GLY A 681 -29.53 -7.13 28.33
C GLY A 681 -30.30 -6.72 29.59
N LYS A 682 -30.15 -7.47 30.70
CA LYS A 682 -30.75 -7.11 32.00
C LYS A 682 -30.23 -5.78 32.55
N ALA A 683 -28.99 -5.44 32.24
CA ALA A 683 -28.36 -4.16 32.61
C ALA A 683 -28.64 -3.03 31.61
N GLY A 684 -29.46 -3.24 30.57
CA GLY A 684 -29.84 -2.22 29.59
C GLY A 684 -28.76 -1.92 28.54
N PHE A 685 -27.88 -2.88 28.25
CA PHE A 685 -26.87 -2.81 27.19
C PHE A 685 -27.17 -3.78 26.05
N LEU A 686 -26.78 -3.40 24.83
CA LEU A 686 -26.81 -4.32 23.68
C LEU A 686 -25.54 -5.18 23.68
N SER A 687 -25.69 -6.46 23.36
CA SER A 687 -24.57 -7.35 23.11
C SER A 687 -24.96 -8.46 22.14
N PHE A 688 -23.95 -9.07 21.51
CA PHE A 688 -24.17 -10.03 20.44
C PHE A 688 -23.65 -11.41 20.80
N PHE A 689 -24.52 -12.41 20.70
CA PHE A 689 -24.13 -13.81 20.89
C PHE A 689 -23.17 -14.24 19.78
N GLY A 690 -22.08 -14.91 20.17
CA GLY A 690 -21.02 -15.39 19.27
C GLY A 690 -21.43 -16.59 18.43
N ALA A 691 -22.40 -16.45 17.53
CA ALA A 691 -22.89 -17.55 16.70
C ALA A 691 -21.88 -18.05 15.66
N GLY A 692 -20.92 -17.21 15.26
CA GLY A 692 -19.88 -17.56 14.30
C GLY A 692 -19.15 -18.87 14.65
N GLY A 693 -19.09 -19.79 13.69
CA GLY A 693 -18.41 -21.09 13.83
C GLY A 693 -19.15 -22.13 14.68
N LEU A 694 -20.37 -21.84 15.16
CA LEU A 694 -21.23 -22.80 15.83
C LEU A 694 -22.18 -23.50 14.83
N PRO A 695 -22.51 -24.79 15.03
CA PRO A 695 -23.53 -25.45 14.23
C PRO A 695 -24.93 -24.86 14.52
N PRO A 696 -25.88 -24.91 13.55
CA PRO A 696 -27.21 -24.31 13.69
C PRO A 696 -27.96 -24.71 14.97
N ALA A 697 -27.87 -25.97 15.40
CA ALA A 697 -28.50 -26.44 16.63
C ALA A 697 -27.99 -25.73 17.90
N ARG A 698 -26.70 -25.36 17.93
CA ARG A 698 -26.10 -24.59 19.04
C ARG A 698 -26.49 -23.12 18.98
N VAL A 699 -26.64 -22.56 17.77
CA VAL A 699 -27.16 -21.20 17.59
C VAL A 699 -28.61 -21.13 18.07
N GLU A 700 -29.45 -22.08 17.68
CA GLU A 700 -30.84 -22.21 18.12
C GLU A 700 -30.97 -22.33 19.65
N ALA A 701 -30.17 -23.19 20.27
CA ALA A 701 -30.12 -23.30 21.74
C ALA A 701 -29.70 -21.99 22.42
N GLY A 702 -28.75 -21.25 21.83
CA GLY A 702 -28.35 -19.93 22.31
C GLY A 702 -29.50 -18.91 22.27
N ILE A 703 -30.23 -18.85 21.16
CA ILE A 703 -31.41 -17.98 21.02
C ILE A 703 -32.45 -18.30 22.08
N GLN A 704 -32.81 -19.58 22.22
CA GLN A 704 -33.80 -20.03 23.19
C GLN A 704 -33.40 -19.69 24.62
N ARG A 705 -32.12 -19.90 24.96
CA ARG A 705 -31.57 -19.58 26.28
C ARG A 705 -31.63 -18.08 26.61
N ILE A 706 -31.35 -17.21 25.63
CA ILE A 706 -31.41 -15.76 25.79
C ILE A 706 -32.87 -15.31 25.96
N GLN A 707 -33.75 -15.74 25.05
CA GLN A 707 -35.17 -15.40 25.08
C GLN A 707 -35.92 -15.97 26.30
N SER A 708 -35.39 -17.02 26.93
CA SER A 708 -35.96 -17.54 28.18
C SER A 708 -35.79 -16.61 29.39
N GLU A 709 -34.91 -15.60 29.30
CA GLU A 709 -34.61 -14.64 30.38
C GLU A 709 -34.92 -13.19 30.01
N LEU A 710 -34.76 -12.83 28.73
CA LEU A 710 -35.02 -11.48 28.23
C LEU A 710 -36.42 -11.40 27.62
N LYS A 711 -37.44 -11.30 28.47
CA LYS A 711 -38.87 -11.37 28.07
C LYS A 711 -39.57 -10.02 28.01
N ASP A 712 -38.99 -9.00 28.64
CA ASP A 712 -39.64 -7.71 28.88
C ASP A 712 -39.10 -6.63 27.92
N GLY A 713 -38.69 -7.03 26.71
CA GLY A 713 -38.15 -6.13 25.70
C GLY A 713 -36.70 -5.72 25.93
N GLN A 714 -35.95 -6.43 26.78
CA GLN A 714 -34.52 -6.16 26.95
C GLN A 714 -33.74 -6.39 25.63
N PRO A 715 -32.72 -5.55 25.34
CA PRO A 715 -31.97 -5.62 24.09
C PRO A 715 -31.01 -6.82 24.05
N TYR A 716 -30.98 -7.51 22.93
CA TYR A 716 -29.94 -8.49 22.58
C TYR A 716 -29.80 -8.60 21.06
N GLY A 717 -28.69 -9.16 20.60
CA GLY A 717 -28.50 -9.49 19.19
C GLY A 717 -27.72 -10.77 18.98
N MET A 718 -27.63 -11.17 17.71
CA MET A 718 -26.91 -12.36 17.26
C MET A 718 -25.87 -11.98 16.20
N ASN A 719 -24.68 -12.59 16.25
CA ASN A 719 -23.67 -12.38 15.21
C ASN A 719 -23.99 -13.17 13.95
N LEU A 720 -23.86 -12.55 12.78
CA LEU A 720 -23.90 -13.21 11.48
C LEU A 720 -22.53 -13.05 10.81
N LEU A 721 -21.89 -14.17 10.48
CA LEU A 721 -20.65 -14.19 9.70
C LEU A 721 -20.95 -14.48 8.24
N ALA A 722 -20.30 -13.74 7.34
CA ALA A 722 -20.38 -14.01 5.91
C ALA A 722 -19.78 -15.38 5.57
N ASN A 723 -20.47 -16.16 4.74
CA ASN A 723 -19.97 -17.43 4.23
C ASN A 723 -20.09 -17.52 2.71
N TYR A 724 -19.09 -17.01 2.01
CA TYR A 724 -19.04 -16.99 0.55
C TYR A 724 -18.85 -18.38 -0.07
N GLU A 725 -18.19 -19.28 0.65
CA GLU A 725 -17.91 -20.65 0.18
C GLU A 725 -19.16 -21.54 0.29
N TYR A 726 -19.92 -21.39 1.38
CA TYR A 726 -21.16 -22.12 1.63
C TYR A 726 -22.32 -21.18 1.98
N PRO A 727 -22.91 -20.47 0.99
CA PRO A 727 -24.00 -19.52 1.24
C PRO A 727 -25.24 -20.13 1.89
N ALA A 728 -25.47 -21.45 1.72
CA ALA A 728 -26.57 -22.16 2.37
C ALA A 728 -26.42 -22.24 3.90
N ASP A 729 -25.19 -22.27 4.41
CA ASP A 729 -24.93 -22.29 5.85
C ASP A 729 -25.30 -20.93 6.47
N GLU A 730 -24.99 -19.82 5.78
CA GLU A 730 -25.39 -18.46 6.19
C GLU A 730 -26.92 -18.31 6.15
N GLU A 731 -27.55 -18.80 5.07
CA GLU A 731 -29.02 -18.77 4.92
C GLU A 731 -29.73 -19.56 6.03
N ALA A 732 -29.22 -20.73 6.42
CA ALA A 732 -29.80 -21.53 7.50
C ALA A 732 -29.77 -20.80 8.84
N VAL A 733 -28.74 -20.00 9.12
CA VAL A 733 -28.65 -19.16 10.31
C VAL A 733 -29.67 -18.00 10.24
N VAL A 734 -29.81 -17.35 9.08
CA VAL A 734 -30.83 -16.31 8.88
C VAL A 734 -32.24 -16.87 9.04
N GLU A 735 -32.53 -18.08 8.55
CA GLU A 735 -33.82 -18.75 8.77
C GLU A 735 -34.11 -18.97 10.26
N LEU A 736 -33.11 -19.34 11.07
CA LEU A 736 -33.28 -19.43 12.51
C LEU A 736 -33.59 -18.06 13.13
N TYR A 737 -32.91 -17.01 12.70
CA TYR A 737 -33.15 -15.65 13.22
C TYR A 737 -34.58 -15.18 12.90
N LEU A 738 -35.05 -15.41 11.69
CA LEU A 738 -36.42 -15.10 11.29
C LEU A 738 -37.45 -15.97 12.05
N LYS A 739 -37.19 -17.27 12.20
CA LYS A 739 -38.06 -18.21 12.93
C LYS A 739 -38.27 -17.79 14.38
N TYR A 740 -37.23 -17.32 15.05
CA TYR A 740 -37.27 -16.92 16.47
C TYR A 740 -37.51 -15.43 16.69
N GLY A 741 -37.73 -14.63 15.64
CA GLY A 741 -37.98 -13.20 15.77
C GLY A 741 -36.78 -12.41 16.31
N VAL A 742 -35.55 -12.84 16.00
CA VAL A 742 -34.33 -12.10 16.34
C VAL A 742 -34.32 -10.79 15.56
N SER A 743 -34.27 -9.68 16.29
CA SER A 743 -34.44 -8.33 15.70
C SER A 743 -33.12 -7.63 15.44
N ASN A 744 -32.03 -7.99 16.13
CA ASN A 744 -30.74 -7.31 16.01
C ASN A 744 -29.64 -8.29 15.58
N VAL A 745 -28.91 -7.94 14.53
CA VAL A 745 -27.76 -8.72 14.03
C VAL A 745 -26.51 -7.86 14.00
N GLU A 746 -25.38 -8.42 14.46
CA GLU A 746 -24.06 -7.89 14.16
C GLU A 746 -23.53 -8.60 12.91
N ALA A 747 -23.38 -7.87 11.80
CA ALA A 747 -22.83 -8.41 10.56
C ALA A 747 -21.31 -8.21 10.55
N ALA A 748 -20.54 -9.30 10.54
CA ALA A 748 -19.07 -9.27 10.55
C ALA A 748 -18.46 -10.14 9.45
N ALA A 749 -17.22 -9.83 9.06
CA ALA A 749 -16.47 -10.48 7.98
C ALA A 749 -17.10 -10.37 6.56
N PHE A 750 -17.99 -9.40 6.33
CA PHE A 750 -18.55 -9.13 5.01
C PHE A 750 -17.57 -8.31 4.16
N MET A 751 -17.18 -8.83 3.01
CA MET A 751 -16.47 -8.10 1.94
C MET A 751 -17.42 -7.58 0.86
N GLN A 752 -18.56 -8.25 0.70
CA GLN A 752 -19.63 -7.91 -0.23
C GLN A 752 -20.99 -8.32 0.35
N MET A 753 -22.05 -7.71 -0.16
CA MET A 753 -23.42 -7.96 0.26
C MET A 753 -23.89 -9.36 -0.15
N THR A 754 -24.49 -10.11 0.78
CA THR A 754 -25.03 -11.46 0.51
C THR A 754 -26.56 -11.44 0.42
N PRO A 755 -27.17 -12.37 -0.32
CA PRO A 755 -28.63 -12.51 -0.33
C PRO A 755 -29.24 -12.80 1.04
N ALA A 756 -28.58 -13.59 1.89
CA ALA A 756 -29.08 -13.96 3.22
C ALA A 756 -29.18 -12.74 4.15
N LEU A 757 -28.12 -11.92 4.23
CA LEU A 757 -28.11 -10.69 5.03
C LEU A 757 -29.16 -9.69 4.52
N VAL A 758 -29.27 -9.50 3.20
CA VAL A 758 -30.28 -8.61 2.61
C VAL A 758 -31.68 -9.14 2.90
N ARG A 759 -31.92 -10.45 2.80
CA ARG A 759 -33.21 -11.05 3.16
C ARG A 759 -33.56 -10.74 4.62
N PHE A 760 -32.64 -10.97 5.56
CA PHE A 760 -32.85 -10.65 6.97
C PHE A 760 -33.31 -9.19 7.14
N ARG A 761 -32.57 -8.24 6.55
CA ARG A 761 -32.90 -6.81 6.61
C ARG A 761 -34.29 -6.50 6.05
N LEU A 762 -34.57 -6.96 4.83
CA LEU A 762 -35.79 -6.58 4.11
C LEU A 762 -37.05 -7.26 4.65
N SER A 763 -36.92 -8.45 5.23
CA SER A 763 -38.05 -9.13 5.89
C SER A 763 -38.63 -8.34 7.07
N GLY A 764 -37.86 -7.41 7.64
CA GLY A 764 -38.32 -6.52 8.72
C GLY A 764 -38.98 -5.23 8.24
N LEU A 765 -39.05 -4.96 6.92
CA LEU A 765 -39.62 -3.71 6.40
C LEU A 765 -41.14 -3.74 6.33
N ARG A 766 -41.74 -2.64 6.81
CA ARG A 766 -43.18 -2.34 6.72
C ARG A 766 -43.42 -0.83 6.74
N THR A 767 -44.68 -0.43 6.51
CA THR A 767 -45.16 0.93 6.77
C THR A 767 -45.96 0.97 8.07
N ASP A 768 -45.80 2.02 8.87
CA ASP A 768 -46.67 2.26 10.02
C ASP A 768 -48.03 2.89 9.62
N ALA A 769 -48.89 3.15 10.62
CA ALA A 769 -50.22 3.75 10.40
C ALA A 769 -50.18 5.16 9.78
N ARG A 770 -49.03 5.82 9.76
CA ARG A 770 -48.80 7.15 9.16
C ARG A 770 -48.10 7.07 7.80
N GLY A 771 -47.83 5.85 7.31
CA GLY A 771 -47.10 5.62 6.05
C GLY A 771 -45.59 5.80 6.16
N ALA A 772 -45.03 5.93 7.37
CA ALA A 772 -43.59 6.00 7.57
C ALA A 772 -42.96 4.61 7.45
N VAL A 773 -41.74 4.55 6.88
CA VAL A 773 -41.01 3.29 6.73
C VAL A 773 -40.43 2.88 8.07
N VAL A 774 -40.75 1.67 8.51
CA VAL A 774 -40.23 1.08 9.74
C VAL A 774 -39.52 -0.22 9.39
N CYS A 775 -38.39 -0.47 10.05
CA CYS A 775 -37.68 -1.74 9.94
C CYS A 775 -37.47 -2.34 11.32
N ASP A 776 -38.11 -3.48 11.57
CA ASP A 776 -38.01 -4.20 12.84
C ASP A 776 -36.70 -5.02 12.94
N HIS A 777 -36.02 -5.25 11.81
CA HIS A 777 -34.73 -5.96 11.76
C HIS A 777 -33.57 -4.98 11.60
N ARG A 778 -32.73 -4.86 12.62
CA ARG A 778 -31.59 -3.95 12.69
C ARG A 778 -30.28 -4.71 12.47
N ILE A 779 -29.36 -4.04 11.76
CA ILE A 779 -28.02 -4.54 11.48
C ILE A 779 -27.03 -3.52 12.04
N VAL A 780 -26.12 -4.01 12.90
CA VAL A 780 -24.88 -3.32 13.25
C VAL A 780 -23.78 -3.93 12.37
N ALA A 781 -23.29 -3.18 11.38
CA ALA A 781 -22.26 -3.66 10.46
C ALA A 781 -20.88 -3.38 11.06
N LYS A 782 -20.13 -4.42 11.41
CA LYS A 782 -18.77 -4.30 11.93
C LYS A 782 -17.76 -4.40 10.80
N ILE A 783 -17.11 -3.28 10.48
CA ILE A 783 -16.33 -3.10 9.25
C ILE A 783 -15.03 -2.36 9.53
N SER A 784 -14.01 -2.57 8.70
CA SER A 784 -12.75 -1.82 8.77
C SER A 784 -12.44 -1.03 7.49
N ARG A 785 -13.10 -1.37 6.37
CA ARG A 785 -12.78 -0.83 5.04
C ARG A 785 -13.83 0.13 4.48
N PRO A 786 -13.44 1.28 3.90
CA PRO A 786 -14.38 2.29 3.40
C PRO A 786 -15.35 1.76 2.34
N GLU A 787 -14.90 0.90 1.42
CA GLU A 787 -15.74 0.34 0.36
C GLU A 787 -16.85 -0.57 0.90
N VAL A 788 -16.58 -1.31 1.97
CA VAL A 788 -17.57 -2.15 2.64
C VAL A 788 -18.53 -1.27 3.44
N ALA A 789 -18.01 -0.28 4.18
CA ALA A 789 -18.83 0.69 4.92
C ALA A 789 -19.86 1.36 4.00
N LYS A 790 -19.40 1.83 2.83
CA LYS A 790 -20.25 2.42 1.80
C LYS A 790 -21.37 1.48 1.36
N ALA A 791 -21.07 0.21 1.13
CA ALA A 791 -22.07 -0.78 0.71
C ALA A 791 -23.16 -1.00 1.78
N PHE A 792 -22.80 -0.99 3.06
CA PHE A 792 -23.76 -1.13 4.17
C PHE A 792 -24.58 0.15 4.44
N MET A 793 -23.98 1.32 4.24
CA MET A 793 -24.66 2.62 4.34
C MET A 793 -25.51 2.97 3.11
N SER A 794 -25.36 2.22 2.03
CA SER A 794 -26.18 2.33 0.81
C SER A 794 -27.43 1.44 0.91
N PRO A 795 -28.46 1.67 0.08
CA PRO A 795 -29.58 0.77 -0.03
C PRO A 795 -29.16 -0.61 -0.58
N ALA A 796 -29.99 -1.63 -0.35
CA ALA A 796 -29.69 -2.98 -0.82
C ALA A 796 -29.54 -3.02 -2.36
N PRO A 797 -28.54 -3.74 -2.92
CA PRO A 797 -28.34 -3.82 -4.35
C PRO A 797 -29.57 -4.37 -5.08
N ALA A 798 -30.05 -3.64 -6.10
CA ALA A 798 -31.28 -3.96 -6.83
C ALA A 798 -31.30 -5.41 -7.37
N ALA A 799 -30.16 -5.90 -7.88
CA ALA A 799 -30.05 -7.27 -8.37
C ALA A 799 -30.35 -8.34 -7.29
N ILE A 800 -29.92 -8.11 -6.05
CA ILE A 800 -30.22 -9.03 -4.93
C ILE A 800 -31.70 -8.91 -4.54
N VAL A 801 -32.23 -7.68 -4.48
CA VAL A 801 -33.65 -7.43 -4.16
C VAL A 801 -34.57 -8.12 -5.17
N SER A 802 -34.32 -7.95 -6.48
CA SER A 802 -35.09 -8.60 -7.55
C SER A 802 -35.06 -10.11 -7.44
N LYS A 803 -33.88 -10.71 -7.20
CA LYS A 803 -33.74 -12.16 -7.03
C LYS A 803 -34.52 -12.68 -5.82
N LEU A 804 -34.48 -11.97 -4.68
CA LEU A 804 -35.25 -12.36 -3.49
C LEU A 804 -36.76 -12.25 -3.72
N LEU A 805 -37.20 -11.24 -4.48
CA LEU A 805 -38.60 -11.05 -4.85
C LEU A 805 -39.08 -12.17 -5.77
N GLU A 806 -38.32 -12.51 -6.81
CA GLU A 806 -38.60 -13.61 -7.73
C GLU A 806 -38.69 -14.97 -7.02
N GLN A 807 -37.87 -15.17 -5.99
CA GLN A 807 -37.87 -16.37 -5.15
C GLN A 807 -38.98 -16.37 -4.08
N GLY A 808 -39.80 -15.31 -3.99
CA GLY A 808 -40.85 -15.18 -2.99
C GLY A 808 -40.33 -15.06 -1.55
N LYS A 809 -39.06 -14.67 -1.37
CA LYS A 809 -38.41 -14.52 -0.06
C LYS A 809 -38.69 -13.16 0.58
N ILE A 810 -39.12 -12.17 -0.21
CA ILE A 810 -39.60 -10.86 0.22
C ILE A 810 -40.86 -10.49 -0.56
N THR A 811 -41.66 -9.57 -0.01
CA THR A 811 -42.87 -9.07 -0.68
C THR A 811 -42.57 -7.92 -1.65
N PRO A 812 -43.47 -7.61 -2.60
CA PRO A 812 -43.32 -6.43 -3.46
C PRO A 812 -43.17 -5.12 -2.67
N LEU A 813 -43.91 -4.96 -1.58
CA LEU A 813 -43.80 -3.80 -0.71
C LEU A 813 -42.41 -3.72 -0.06
N GLN A 814 -41.86 -4.83 0.42
CA GLN A 814 -40.52 -4.85 1.00
C GLN A 814 -39.44 -4.49 -0.04
N ALA A 815 -39.59 -4.97 -1.29
CA ALA A 815 -38.70 -4.63 -2.38
C ALA A 815 -38.75 -3.13 -2.75
N GLU A 816 -39.95 -2.53 -2.74
CA GLU A 816 -40.13 -1.09 -2.95
C GLU A 816 -39.47 -0.27 -1.82
N LEU A 817 -39.70 -0.66 -0.57
CA LEU A 817 -39.14 0.02 0.59
C LEU A 817 -37.62 -0.12 0.71
N ALA A 818 -37.03 -1.15 0.10
CA ALA A 818 -35.59 -1.46 0.17
C ALA A 818 -34.69 -0.29 -0.26
N GLN A 819 -35.14 0.55 -1.20
CA GLN A 819 -34.37 1.69 -1.71
C GLN A 819 -34.43 2.94 -0.82
N ARG A 820 -35.30 2.94 0.20
CA ARG A 820 -35.55 4.10 1.08
C ARG A 820 -34.79 4.02 2.40
N VAL A 821 -34.04 2.93 2.63
CA VAL A 821 -33.29 2.68 3.86
C VAL A 821 -31.91 2.14 3.50
N PRO A 822 -30.88 2.39 4.33
CA PRO A 822 -29.62 1.70 4.21
C PRO A 822 -29.78 0.23 4.62
N VAL A 823 -28.83 -0.61 4.18
CA VAL A 823 -28.72 -1.98 4.69
C VAL A 823 -28.49 -1.96 6.20
N ALA A 824 -27.60 -1.09 6.70
CA ALA A 824 -27.36 -0.89 8.12
C ALA A 824 -27.46 0.59 8.50
N HIS A 825 -28.18 0.89 9.58
CA HIS A 825 -28.22 2.23 10.19
C HIS A 825 -27.10 2.43 11.22
N ASP A 826 -26.40 1.37 11.59
CA ASP A 826 -25.41 1.37 12.64
C ASP A 826 -24.15 0.72 12.08
N ILE A 827 -23.10 1.51 11.90
CA ILE A 827 -21.81 1.02 11.41
C ILE A 827 -20.83 1.09 12.57
N CYS A 828 -20.18 -0.01 12.88
CA CYS A 828 -19.12 -0.06 13.87
C CYS A 828 -17.77 -0.18 13.15
N VAL A 829 -16.97 0.89 13.20
CA VAL A 829 -15.61 0.88 12.65
C VAL A 829 -14.72 0.08 13.58
N GLU A 830 -14.24 -1.07 13.12
CA GLU A 830 -13.34 -1.94 13.86
C GLU A 830 -11.89 -1.62 13.51
N ALA A 831 -11.20 -0.97 14.44
CA ALA A 831 -9.75 -0.72 14.40
C ALA A 831 -8.98 -1.97 14.86
N ASP A 832 -7.75 -1.81 15.34
CA ASP A 832 -6.96 -2.92 15.86
C ASP A 832 -7.66 -3.64 17.04
N SER A 833 -7.98 -4.91 16.83
CA SER A 833 -8.84 -5.70 17.72
C SER A 833 -8.32 -7.13 17.89
N GLY A 834 -8.82 -7.82 18.92
CA GLY A 834 -8.56 -9.25 19.09
C GLY A 834 -9.35 -10.08 18.08
N GLY A 835 -8.73 -11.11 17.50
CA GLY A 835 -9.33 -11.88 16.41
C GLY A 835 -8.99 -11.28 15.04
N HIS A 836 -9.89 -11.40 14.06
CA HIS A 836 -9.66 -10.85 12.73
C HIS A 836 -9.54 -9.33 12.78
N THR A 837 -8.46 -8.79 12.24
CA THR A 837 -8.21 -7.35 12.17
C THR A 837 -7.22 -7.05 11.05
N ASP A 838 -7.28 -5.85 10.49
CA ASP A 838 -6.29 -5.32 9.56
C ASP A 838 -5.26 -4.41 10.24
N GLY A 839 -5.26 -4.34 11.58
CA GLY A 839 -4.32 -3.53 12.36
C GLY A 839 -4.58 -2.04 12.25
N GLY A 840 -5.78 -1.63 11.84
CA GLY A 840 -6.10 -0.23 11.59
C GLY A 840 -6.11 0.64 12.85
N ILE A 841 -5.81 1.93 12.69
CA ILE A 841 -5.70 2.88 13.80
C ILE A 841 -7.01 3.66 13.93
N ALA A 842 -7.66 3.59 15.10
CA ALA A 842 -8.96 4.23 15.36
C ALA A 842 -9.04 5.71 14.95
N ALA A 843 -8.02 6.51 15.32
CA ALA A 843 -7.95 7.94 15.01
C ALA A 843 -7.80 8.25 13.51
N VAL A 844 -7.35 7.27 12.72
CA VAL A 844 -7.20 7.39 11.27
C VAL A 844 -8.45 6.87 10.55
N MET A 845 -9.09 5.82 11.08
CA MET A 845 -10.19 5.13 10.42
C MET A 845 -11.55 5.79 10.66
N LEU A 846 -11.86 6.20 11.89
CA LEU A 846 -13.19 6.71 12.22
C LEU A 846 -13.52 8.04 11.52
N PRO A 847 -12.63 9.06 11.48
CA PRO A 847 -12.99 10.35 10.91
C PRO A 847 -13.34 10.34 9.42
N PRO A 848 -12.63 9.62 8.52
CA PRO A 848 -13.06 9.46 7.14
C PRO A 848 -14.40 8.72 6.99
N MET A 849 -14.66 7.72 7.84
CA MET A 849 -15.94 6.99 7.82
C MET A 849 -17.11 7.87 8.28
N LEU A 850 -16.88 8.76 9.25
CA LEU A 850 -17.87 9.77 9.66
C LEU A 850 -18.22 10.71 8.51
N ARG A 851 -17.23 11.21 7.75
CA ARG A 851 -17.48 12.03 6.56
C ARG A 851 -18.27 11.27 5.49
N MET A 852 -17.91 10.02 5.23
CA MET A 852 -18.66 9.16 4.30
C MET A 852 -20.11 8.95 4.75
N ARG A 853 -20.34 8.78 6.06
CA ARG A 853 -21.69 8.71 6.63
C ARG A 853 -22.47 9.99 6.34
N ASP A 854 -21.88 11.16 6.54
CA ASP A 854 -22.54 12.45 6.29
C ASP A 854 -22.91 12.62 4.81
N GLU A 855 -21.98 12.29 3.91
CA GLU A 855 -22.21 12.30 2.46
C GLU A 855 -23.38 11.40 2.06
N LEU A 856 -23.41 10.15 2.53
CA LEU A 856 -24.45 9.17 2.18
C LEU A 856 -25.80 9.49 2.84
N GLN A 857 -25.78 9.98 4.07
CA GLN A 857 -26.98 10.44 4.76
C GLN A 857 -27.63 11.61 3.99
N ALA A 858 -26.83 12.55 3.50
CA ALA A 858 -27.29 13.68 2.71
C ALA A 858 -27.76 13.28 1.31
N SER A 859 -27.03 12.39 0.62
CA SER A 859 -27.35 11.96 -0.75
C SER A 859 -28.64 11.13 -0.81
N HIS A 860 -28.82 10.19 0.12
CA HIS A 860 -29.98 9.30 0.15
C HIS A 860 -31.17 9.88 0.93
N ARG A 861 -30.93 10.92 1.74
CA ARG A 861 -31.95 11.59 2.56
C ARG A 861 -32.73 10.59 3.43
N TYR A 862 -32.03 9.68 4.08
CA TYR A 862 -32.67 8.70 4.96
C TYR A 862 -33.43 9.41 6.07
N ALA A 863 -34.66 8.96 6.33
CA ALA A 863 -35.49 9.54 7.38
C ALA A 863 -34.88 9.36 8.78
N GLU A 864 -34.22 8.22 8.99
CA GLU A 864 -33.51 7.90 10.23
C GLU A 864 -31.99 8.06 9.99
N PRO A 865 -31.28 8.87 10.81
CA PRO A 865 -29.83 9.05 10.65
C PRO A 865 -29.01 7.78 10.88
N ILE A 866 -27.95 7.61 10.10
CA ILE A 866 -26.93 6.57 10.33
C ILE A 866 -26.06 6.95 11.55
N CYS A 867 -25.86 5.99 12.46
CA CYS A 867 -24.96 6.09 13.60
C CYS A 867 -23.63 5.38 13.30
N MET A 868 -22.53 5.98 13.76
CA MET A 868 -21.16 5.49 13.57
C MET A 868 -20.52 5.19 14.93
N GLY A 869 -20.21 3.93 15.21
CA GLY A 869 -19.50 3.52 16.41
C GLY A 869 -18.04 3.15 16.15
N LEU A 870 -17.32 2.93 17.24
CA LEU A 870 -15.92 2.49 17.22
C LEU A 870 -15.72 1.23 18.06
N ALA A 871 -14.99 0.27 17.49
CA ALA A 871 -14.42 -0.90 18.16
C ALA A 871 -12.90 -0.94 17.95
N GLY A 872 -12.21 -1.78 18.73
CA GLY A 872 -10.75 -1.96 18.64
C GLY A 872 -9.99 -0.97 19.54
N GLY A 873 -9.03 -1.48 20.32
CA GLY A 873 -8.22 -0.68 21.25
C GLY A 873 -8.92 -0.13 22.51
N ILE A 874 -10.24 -0.32 22.69
CA ILE A 874 -11.00 0.26 23.81
C ILE A 874 -10.93 -0.65 25.05
N GLY A 875 -9.98 -0.37 25.94
CA GLY A 875 -9.79 -1.10 27.21
C GLY A 875 -9.78 -0.24 28.48
N GLY A 876 -9.69 1.08 28.35
CA GLY A 876 -9.61 2.02 29.48
C GLY A 876 -10.36 3.33 29.19
N PRO A 877 -10.60 4.16 30.20
CA PRO A 877 -11.42 5.37 30.08
C PRO A 877 -10.83 6.40 29.12
N GLU A 878 -9.49 6.46 28.98
CA GLU A 878 -8.81 7.33 28.02
C GLU A 878 -9.12 6.93 26.57
N ALA A 879 -9.08 5.64 26.26
CA ALA A 879 -9.39 5.13 24.92
C ALA A 879 -10.87 5.32 24.57
N ALA A 880 -11.76 5.10 25.54
CA ALA A 880 -13.19 5.39 25.38
C ALA A 880 -13.47 6.90 25.21
N ALA A 881 -12.77 7.76 25.96
CA ALA A 881 -12.86 9.21 25.81
C ALA A 881 -12.40 9.65 24.42
N ALA A 882 -11.28 9.12 23.94
CA ALA A 882 -10.77 9.38 22.60
C ALA A 882 -11.78 8.95 21.52
N ALA A 883 -12.43 7.79 21.67
CA ALA A 883 -13.46 7.33 20.75
C ALA A 883 -14.62 8.34 20.61
N PHE A 884 -15.17 8.79 21.74
CA PHE A 884 -16.26 9.78 21.73
C PHE A 884 -15.80 11.15 21.21
N LEU A 885 -14.58 11.59 21.52
CA LEU A 885 -14.01 12.83 21.00
C LEU A 885 -13.77 12.80 19.49
N LEU A 886 -13.45 11.62 18.94
CA LEU A 886 -13.33 11.42 17.49
C LEU A 886 -14.69 11.43 16.78
N GLY A 887 -15.81 11.44 17.52
CA GLY A 887 -17.16 11.50 16.97
C GLY A 887 -17.91 10.16 16.97
N ALA A 888 -17.48 9.16 17.74
CA ALA A 888 -18.22 7.92 17.86
C ALA A 888 -19.59 8.15 18.53
N ASP A 889 -20.66 7.73 17.87
CA ASP A 889 -22.03 7.70 18.39
C ASP A 889 -22.19 6.64 19.48
N PHE A 890 -21.39 5.57 19.45
CA PHE A 890 -21.33 4.53 20.45
C PHE A 890 -19.96 3.85 20.44
N ILE A 891 -19.62 3.14 21.52
CA ILE A 891 -18.40 2.31 21.57
C ILE A 891 -18.75 0.84 21.70
N MET A 892 -17.88 -0.01 21.16
CA MET A 892 -17.97 -1.46 21.26
C MET A 892 -16.68 -2.03 21.86
N THR A 893 -16.82 -2.96 22.80
CA THR A 893 -15.68 -3.68 23.40
C THR A 893 -15.74 -5.17 23.10
N GLY A 894 -14.58 -5.84 23.13
CA GLY A 894 -14.45 -7.27 22.87
C GLY A 894 -13.48 -7.94 23.83
N SER A 895 -12.18 -7.68 23.70
CA SER A 895 -11.12 -8.35 24.47
C SER A 895 -11.30 -8.30 25.99
N ILE A 896 -11.80 -7.18 26.54
CA ILE A 896 -12.08 -7.06 27.98
C ILE A 896 -13.24 -7.96 28.42
N ASN A 897 -14.25 -8.13 27.55
CA ASN A 897 -15.44 -8.92 27.83
C ASN A 897 -15.14 -10.42 27.82
N GLN A 898 -14.09 -10.85 27.12
CA GLN A 898 -13.65 -12.25 27.15
C GLN A 898 -13.09 -12.66 28.52
N CYS A 899 -12.56 -11.70 29.29
CA CYS A 899 -12.01 -11.91 30.62
C CYS A 899 -13.03 -11.57 31.71
N THR A 900 -14.27 -12.07 31.56
CA THR A 900 -15.34 -11.91 32.56
C THR A 900 -15.90 -13.26 32.98
N VAL A 901 -16.63 -13.28 34.09
CA VAL A 901 -17.26 -14.50 34.62
C VAL A 901 -18.23 -15.09 33.58
N GLU A 902 -18.99 -14.26 32.89
CA GLU A 902 -20.04 -14.68 31.97
C GLU A 902 -19.51 -15.26 30.65
N ALA A 903 -18.32 -14.86 30.20
CA ALA A 903 -17.80 -15.28 28.90
C ALA A 903 -17.63 -16.80 28.78
N GLY A 904 -17.89 -17.36 27.59
CA GLY A 904 -17.76 -18.78 27.27
C GLY A 904 -16.32 -19.29 27.09
N MET A 905 -15.34 -18.61 27.69
CA MET A 905 -13.94 -19.04 27.73
C MET A 905 -13.68 -19.89 28.98
N SER A 906 -12.74 -20.83 28.92
CA SER A 906 -12.39 -21.64 30.10
C SER A 906 -11.82 -20.78 31.23
N ASP A 907 -11.95 -21.24 32.47
CA ASP A 907 -11.35 -20.61 33.65
C ASP A 907 -9.83 -20.45 33.50
N ASN A 908 -9.15 -21.43 32.89
CA ASN A 908 -7.73 -21.34 32.60
C ASN A 908 -7.45 -20.24 31.56
N GLY A 909 -8.22 -20.19 30.46
CA GLY A 909 -8.11 -19.10 29.49
C GLY A 909 -8.34 -17.72 30.10
N LYS A 910 -9.34 -17.57 30.97
CA LYS A 910 -9.61 -16.32 31.71
C LYS A 910 -8.49 -15.97 32.69
N ALA A 911 -7.92 -16.97 33.37
CA ALA A 911 -6.76 -16.79 34.24
C ALA A 911 -5.52 -16.34 33.47
N MET A 912 -5.30 -16.82 32.24
CA MET A 912 -4.22 -16.32 31.38
C MET A 912 -4.50 -14.88 30.94
N LEU A 913 -5.73 -14.59 30.54
CA LEU A 913 -6.17 -13.27 30.06
C LEU A 913 -6.06 -12.15 31.12
N GLN A 914 -6.27 -12.44 32.41
CA GLN A 914 -6.10 -11.42 33.46
C GLN A 914 -4.63 -11.01 33.68
N GLU A 915 -3.66 -11.85 33.28
CA GLU A 915 -2.23 -11.64 33.52
C GLU A 915 -1.50 -10.93 32.36
N ILE A 916 -2.20 -10.65 31.25
CA ILE A 916 -1.57 -10.09 30.05
C ILE A 916 -1.37 -8.58 30.19
N ASP A 917 -0.27 -8.08 29.63
CA ASP A 917 0.01 -6.65 29.45
C ASP A 917 -0.20 -6.25 27.97
N ILE A 918 -0.02 -4.97 27.66
CA ILE A 918 -0.31 -4.38 26.33
C ILE A 918 0.47 -5.06 25.19
N HIS A 919 1.68 -5.56 25.45
CA HIS A 919 2.56 -6.19 24.45
C HIS A 919 2.50 -7.73 24.43
N ASP A 920 1.55 -8.32 25.15
CA ASP A 920 1.43 -9.78 25.29
C ASP A 920 0.52 -10.42 24.21
N THR A 921 0.28 -9.71 23.10
CA THR A 921 -0.44 -10.19 21.91
C THR A 921 0.47 -10.26 20.68
N GLU A 922 0.06 -10.99 19.65
CA GLU A 922 0.80 -11.17 18.39
C GLU A 922 -0.16 -11.43 17.23
N TYR A 923 0.25 -11.09 16.00
CA TYR A 923 -0.47 -11.50 14.80
C TYR A 923 -0.08 -12.93 14.37
N ALA A 924 -1.08 -13.77 14.18
CA ALA A 924 -0.94 -15.13 13.69
C ALA A 924 -1.83 -15.34 12.46
N PRO A 925 -1.53 -16.31 11.59
CA PRO A 925 -2.42 -16.67 10.48
C PRO A 925 -3.82 -17.02 11.00
N ALA A 926 -4.85 -16.62 10.25
CA ALA A 926 -6.22 -17.06 10.46
C ALA A 926 -6.37 -18.52 10.00
N GLY A 927 -7.20 -19.30 10.69
CA GLY A 927 -7.49 -20.69 10.28
C GLY A 927 -8.50 -20.76 9.13
N ASP A 928 -9.40 -19.80 9.08
CA ASP A 928 -10.18 -19.41 7.91
C ASP A 928 -9.35 -18.51 7.01
N MET A 929 -9.47 -18.66 5.68
CA MET A 929 -8.66 -17.92 4.71
C MET A 929 -7.14 -18.08 4.91
N PHE A 930 -6.71 -19.22 5.47
CA PHE A 930 -5.31 -19.54 5.74
C PHE A 930 -4.44 -19.46 4.48
N GLU A 931 -4.98 -19.92 3.35
CA GLU A 931 -4.32 -20.03 2.06
C GLU A 931 -3.91 -18.66 1.49
N ILE A 932 -4.70 -17.61 1.75
CA ILE A 932 -4.42 -16.23 1.32
C ILE A 932 -3.64 -15.43 2.37
N GLY A 933 -3.30 -16.05 3.51
CA GLY A 933 -2.49 -15.43 4.56
C GLY A 933 -3.20 -14.37 5.39
N ALA A 934 -4.53 -14.47 5.54
CA ALA A 934 -5.28 -13.64 6.49
C ALA A 934 -4.71 -13.79 7.90
N GLN A 935 -4.84 -12.75 8.73
CA GLN A 935 -4.26 -12.71 10.07
C GLN A 935 -5.32 -12.45 11.13
N VAL A 936 -5.04 -12.95 12.33
CA VAL A 936 -5.78 -12.71 13.57
C VAL A 936 -4.82 -12.27 14.66
N GLN A 937 -5.26 -11.36 15.53
CA GLN A 937 -4.54 -11.00 16.74
C GLN A 937 -4.91 -11.93 17.89
N VAL A 938 -3.90 -12.51 18.53
CA VAL A 938 -4.04 -13.57 19.55
C VAL A 938 -3.10 -13.35 20.72
N LEU A 939 -3.38 -14.05 21.83
CA LEU A 939 -2.49 -14.15 22.97
C LEU A 939 -1.13 -14.73 22.58
N LYS A 940 -0.05 -14.09 23.04
CA LYS A 940 1.34 -14.55 22.88
C LYS A 940 1.94 -15.07 24.18
N LYS A 941 1.56 -14.48 25.31
CA LYS A 941 2.14 -14.84 26.61
C LYS A 941 1.79 -16.27 27.00
N SER A 942 2.80 -17.02 27.42
CA SER A 942 2.68 -18.39 27.94
C SER A 942 2.07 -19.42 26.96
N VAL A 943 2.09 -19.12 25.65
CA VAL A 943 1.66 -20.02 24.57
C VAL A 943 2.65 -19.99 23.41
N PHE A 944 2.70 -21.06 22.62
CA PHE A 944 3.48 -21.13 21.38
C PHE A 944 2.61 -21.02 20.13
N PHE A 945 1.29 -20.97 20.27
CA PHE A 945 0.35 -20.94 19.13
C PHE A 945 0.74 -19.91 18.04
N PRO A 946 1.05 -18.63 18.34
CA PRO A 946 1.36 -17.66 17.27
C PRO A 946 2.60 -18.03 16.47
N ALA A 947 3.66 -18.50 17.14
CA ALA A 947 4.89 -18.94 16.48
C ALA A 947 4.66 -20.21 15.65
N ARG A 948 3.88 -21.16 16.18
CA ARG A 948 3.53 -22.41 15.51
C ARG A 948 2.66 -22.18 14.28
N ALA A 949 1.64 -21.35 14.39
CA ALA A 949 0.75 -20.98 13.29
C ALA A 949 1.52 -20.27 12.16
N ASN A 950 2.39 -19.31 12.50
CA ASN A 950 3.26 -18.65 11.51
C ASN A 950 4.22 -19.64 10.82
N LYS A 951 4.73 -20.64 11.55
CA LYS A 951 5.54 -21.71 10.95
C LYS A 951 4.74 -22.56 9.96
N LEU A 952 3.49 -22.92 10.28
CA LEU A 952 2.61 -23.65 9.36
C LEU A 952 2.34 -22.85 8.08
N LEU A 953 2.07 -21.54 8.18
CA LEU A 953 1.89 -20.69 6.98
C LEU A 953 3.18 -20.60 6.16
N SER A 954 4.34 -20.46 6.81
CA SER A 954 5.64 -20.51 6.13
C SER A 954 5.80 -21.82 5.37
N LEU A 955 5.52 -22.97 5.99
CA LEU A 955 5.64 -24.27 5.32
C LEU A 955 4.65 -24.41 4.17
N TYR A 956 3.41 -23.96 4.37
CA TYR A 956 2.41 -23.94 3.32
C TYR A 956 2.88 -23.13 2.11
N ARG A 957 3.54 -21.98 2.29
CA ARG A 957 4.08 -21.18 1.20
C ARG A 957 5.25 -21.83 0.46
N HIS A 958 6.09 -22.60 1.15
CA HIS A 958 7.35 -23.11 0.60
C HIS A 958 7.28 -24.54 0.05
N HIS A 959 6.22 -25.31 0.34
CA HIS A 959 6.05 -26.70 -0.09
C HIS A 959 4.73 -26.89 -0.83
N ASN A 960 4.67 -27.73 -1.86
CA ASN A 960 3.45 -27.98 -2.65
C ASN A 960 2.59 -29.12 -2.09
N SER A 961 3.14 -29.96 -1.22
CA SER A 961 2.43 -31.07 -0.57
C SER A 961 2.98 -31.33 0.83
N LEU A 962 2.26 -32.14 1.61
CA LEU A 962 2.73 -32.63 2.91
C LEU A 962 3.99 -33.49 2.78
N ASP A 963 4.15 -34.22 1.67
CA ASP A 963 5.27 -35.13 1.42
C ASP A 963 6.58 -34.40 1.09
N GLU A 964 6.50 -33.16 0.59
CA GLU A 964 7.65 -32.31 0.31
C GLU A 964 8.27 -31.67 1.57
N ILE A 965 7.58 -31.76 2.72
CA ILE A 965 8.08 -31.21 3.97
C ILE A 965 9.26 -32.07 4.45
N PRO A 966 10.45 -31.47 4.73
CA PRO A 966 11.61 -32.23 5.16
C PRO A 966 11.30 -33.12 6.37
N GLU A 967 11.74 -34.37 6.32
CA GLU A 967 11.42 -35.43 7.31
C GLU A 967 11.63 -34.98 8.77
N ARG A 968 12.72 -34.24 9.04
CA ARG A 968 12.99 -33.67 10.37
C ARG A 968 11.89 -32.70 10.82
N THR A 969 11.43 -31.84 9.92
CA THR A 969 10.35 -30.88 10.16
C THR A 969 9.02 -31.60 10.31
N ARG A 970 8.73 -32.59 9.45
CA ARG A 970 7.53 -33.43 9.54
C ARG A 970 7.41 -34.08 10.92
N ARG A 971 8.46 -34.78 11.39
CA ARG A 971 8.50 -35.40 12.73
C ARG A 971 8.28 -34.38 13.85
N GLN A 972 8.85 -33.18 13.72
CA GLN A 972 8.63 -32.12 14.70
C GLN A 972 7.17 -31.69 14.75
N LEU A 973 6.55 -31.48 13.59
CA LEU A 973 5.15 -31.08 13.51
C LEU A 973 4.23 -32.16 14.10
N GLU A 974 4.38 -33.40 13.64
CA GLU A 974 3.56 -34.53 14.08
C GLU A 974 3.74 -34.80 15.58
N GLY A 975 4.97 -34.72 16.11
CA GLY A 975 5.24 -34.99 17.52
C GLY A 975 4.95 -33.82 18.48
N THR A 976 5.12 -32.57 18.04
CA THR A 976 5.11 -31.40 18.94
C THR A 976 3.92 -30.46 18.73
N TYR A 977 3.43 -30.32 17.49
CA TYR A 977 2.35 -29.39 17.15
C TYR A 977 1.03 -30.13 17.18
N PHE A 978 0.91 -31.13 16.32
CA PHE A 978 -0.34 -31.87 16.11
C PHE A 978 -0.53 -33.02 17.11
N LYS A 979 0.57 -33.58 17.63
CA LYS A 979 0.60 -34.82 18.44
C LYS A 979 -0.11 -35.99 17.73
N LYS A 980 -0.12 -35.95 16.40
CA LYS A 980 -0.77 -36.86 15.46
C LYS A 980 0.00 -36.82 14.14
N THR A 981 0.00 -37.93 13.42
CA THR A 981 0.54 -38.01 12.07
C THR A 981 -0.34 -37.23 11.09
N PHE A 982 0.23 -36.79 9.96
CA PHE A 982 -0.57 -36.14 8.91
C PHE A 982 -1.69 -37.03 8.37
N GLU A 983 -1.48 -38.34 8.30
CA GLU A 983 -2.45 -39.32 7.85
C GLU A 983 -3.64 -39.45 8.80
N GLU A 984 -3.40 -39.45 10.11
CA GLU A 984 -4.47 -39.46 11.12
C GLU A 984 -5.31 -38.18 11.05
N ILE A 985 -4.65 -37.02 10.96
CA ILE A 985 -5.34 -35.72 10.85
C ILE A 985 -6.18 -35.66 9.58
N TRP A 986 -5.63 -36.12 8.45
CA TRP A 986 -6.35 -36.17 7.20
C TRP A 986 -7.58 -37.07 7.29
N SER A 987 -7.45 -38.25 7.89
CA SER A 987 -8.55 -39.20 8.07
C SER A 987 -9.69 -38.60 8.89
N GLU A 988 -9.38 -37.90 10.00
CA GLU A 988 -10.36 -37.17 10.81
C GLU A 988 -11.02 -36.04 10.01
N THR A 989 -10.22 -35.26 9.28
CA THR A 989 -10.70 -34.11 8.49
C THR A 989 -11.63 -34.56 7.37
N ALA A 990 -11.27 -35.62 6.64
CA ALA A 990 -12.08 -36.19 5.58
C ALA A 990 -13.39 -36.79 6.12
N ALA A 991 -13.35 -37.50 7.26
CA ALA A 991 -14.54 -38.02 7.90
C ALA A 991 -15.49 -36.89 8.35
N TRP A 992 -14.92 -35.78 8.87
CA TRP A 992 -15.70 -34.61 9.25
C TRP A 992 -16.42 -33.96 8.06
N PHE A 993 -15.72 -33.72 6.94
CA PHE A 993 -16.36 -33.14 5.74
C PHE A 993 -17.48 -34.04 5.19
N LYS A 994 -17.27 -35.36 5.14
CA LYS A 994 -18.31 -36.32 4.73
C LYS A 994 -19.54 -36.26 5.64
N ALA A 995 -19.34 -36.17 6.96
CA ALA A 995 -20.45 -36.05 7.91
C ALA A 995 -21.25 -34.74 7.75
N GLN A 996 -20.63 -33.69 7.19
CA GLN A 996 -21.30 -32.43 6.84
C GLN A 996 -21.90 -32.42 5.42
N GLY A 997 -21.84 -33.53 4.68
CA GLY A 997 -22.30 -33.61 3.28
C GLY A 997 -21.42 -32.81 2.30
N LYS A 998 -20.15 -32.58 2.65
CA LYS A 998 -19.17 -31.81 1.87
C LYS A 998 -18.14 -32.73 1.20
N ASP A 999 -18.60 -33.82 0.58
CA ASP A 999 -17.74 -34.82 -0.08
C ASP A 999 -16.82 -34.22 -1.16
N HIS A 1000 -17.27 -33.16 -1.82
CA HIS A 1000 -16.49 -32.44 -2.84
C HIS A 1000 -15.17 -31.88 -2.28
N GLU A 1001 -15.10 -31.47 -1.01
CA GLU A 1001 -13.86 -31.00 -0.40
C GLU A 1001 -12.84 -32.13 -0.23
N VAL A 1002 -13.31 -33.34 0.10
CA VAL A 1002 -12.46 -34.52 0.16
C VAL A 1002 -11.92 -34.88 -1.22
N ILE A 1003 -12.79 -34.88 -2.25
CA ILE A 1003 -12.37 -35.14 -3.63
C ILE A 1003 -11.34 -34.11 -4.10
N LYS A 1004 -11.57 -32.82 -3.83
CA LYS A 1004 -10.66 -31.73 -4.18
C LYS A 1004 -9.32 -31.87 -3.49
N ALA A 1005 -9.30 -32.24 -2.22
CA ALA A 1005 -8.07 -32.44 -1.46
C ALA A 1005 -7.26 -33.64 -1.97
N GLU A 1006 -7.91 -34.76 -2.30
CA GLU A 1006 -7.19 -35.91 -2.87
C GLU A 1006 -6.65 -35.61 -4.28
N ALA A 1007 -7.30 -34.73 -5.03
CA ALA A 1007 -6.83 -34.27 -6.35
C ALA A 1007 -5.76 -33.16 -6.28
N ASN A 1008 -5.69 -32.40 -5.18
CA ASN A 1008 -4.78 -31.27 -5.01
C ASN A 1008 -4.00 -31.38 -3.68
N PRO A 1009 -2.73 -31.85 -3.73
CA PRO A 1009 -1.90 -32.02 -2.53
C PRO A 1009 -1.71 -30.74 -1.71
N LYS A 1010 -1.72 -29.57 -2.36
CA LYS A 1010 -1.63 -28.26 -1.69
C LYS A 1010 -2.89 -27.98 -0.88
N HIS A 1011 -4.06 -28.26 -1.45
CA HIS A 1011 -5.34 -28.11 -0.77
C HIS A 1011 -5.44 -29.06 0.43
N LYS A 1012 -5.01 -30.33 0.26
CA LYS A 1012 -4.91 -31.30 1.36
C LYS A 1012 -4.00 -30.80 2.50
N MET A 1013 -2.83 -30.24 2.16
CA MET A 1013 -1.93 -29.64 3.14
C MET A 1013 -2.59 -28.48 3.89
N ALA A 1014 -3.31 -27.59 3.20
CA ALA A 1014 -4.06 -26.52 3.86
C ALA A 1014 -5.07 -27.07 4.85
N LEU A 1015 -5.90 -28.05 4.46
CA LEU A 1015 -6.89 -28.65 5.34
C LEU A 1015 -6.28 -29.33 6.58
N VAL A 1016 -5.17 -30.04 6.41
CA VAL A 1016 -4.41 -30.65 7.53
C VAL A 1016 -3.85 -29.57 8.46
N PHE A 1017 -3.32 -28.46 7.93
CA PHE A 1017 -2.85 -27.36 8.79
C PHE A 1017 -4.00 -26.63 9.48
N ARG A 1018 -5.13 -26.42 8.80
CA ARG A 1018 -6.33 -25.77 9.35
C ARG A 1018 -6.93 -26.55 10.52
N TRP A 1019 -6.78 -27.87 10.55
CA TRP A 1019 -7.14 -28.70 11.71
C TRP A 1019 -6.48 -28.21 13.00
N TYR A 1020 -5.21 -27.77 12.95
CA TYR A 1020 -4.48 -27.28 14.13
C TYR A 1020 -5.16 -26.06 14.75
N PHE A 1021 -5.63 -25.11 13.94
CA PHE A 1021 -6.32 -23.91 14.42
C PHE A 1021 -7.65 -24.26 15.11
N ALA A 1022 -8.43 -25.16 14.49
CA ALA A 1022 -9.68 -25.64 15.07
C ALA A 1022 -9.44 -26.39 16.40
N TYR A 1023 -8.39 -27.21 16.47
CA TYR A 1023 -7.96 -27.90 17.67
C TYR A 1023 -7.54 -26.92 18.78
N CYS A 1024 -6.65 -25.97 18.46
CA CYS A 1024 -6.10 -24.97 19.39
C CYS A 1024 -7.18 -24.09 20.01
N THR A 1025 -8.17 -23.65 19.23
CA THR A 1025 -9.33 -22.91 19.73
C THR A 1025 -10.18 -23.77 20.66
N ARG A 1026 -10.44 -25.03 20.27
CA ARG A 1026 -11.27 -25.95 21.06
C ARG A 1026 -10.68 -26.26 22.42
N ILE A 1027 -9.38 -26.59 22.49
CA ILE A 1027 -8.73 -26.92 23.78
C ILE A 1027 -8.66 -25.71 24.71
N ALA A 1028 -8.55 -24.49 24.18
CA ALA A 1028 -8.58 -23.26 24.97
C ALA A 1028 -9.95 -23.04 25.60
N MET A 1029 -11.03 -23.29 24.86
CA MET A 1029 -12.40 -23.21 25.36
C MET A 1029 -12.75 -24.31 26.36
N GLU A 1030 -12.24 -25.53 26.14
CA GLU A 1030 -12.45 -26.67 27.06
C GLU A 1030 -11.57 -26.59 28.33
N GLY A 1031 -10.49 -25.80 28.30
CA GLY A 1031 -9.59 -25.63 29.45
C GLY A 1031 -8.62 -26.78 29.68
N ARG A 1032 -8.23 -27.52 28.62
CA ARG A 1032 -7.27 -28.64 28.72
C ARG A 1032 -5.85 -28.18 29.03
N SER A 1033 -5.44 -28.33 30.30
CA SER A 1033 -4.14 -27.89 30.79
C SER A 1033 -2.94 -28.63 30.17
N GLU A 1034 -3.10 -29.89 29.80
CA GLU A 1034 -2.06 -30.75 29.19
C GLU A 1034 -1.49 -30.22 27.86
N ASP A 1035 -2.23 -29.33 27.19
CA ASP A 1035 -1.85 -28.73 25.91
C ASP A 1035 -2.00 -27.21 25.90
N GLN A 1036 -1.91 -26.56 27.06
CA GLN A 1036 -2.05 -25.11 27.20
C GLN A 1036 -1.15 -24.30 26.26
N VAL A 1037 0.05 -24.79 25.94
CA VAL A 1037 0.97 -24.14 25.01
C VAL A 1037 0.41 -23.97 23.59
N ASN A 1038 -0.63 -24.73 23.23
CA ASN A 1038 -1.32 -24.67 21.96
C ASN A 1038 -2.57 -23.78 21.99
N TYR A 1039 -2.90 -23.13 23.11
CA TYR A 1039 -4.12 -22.32 23.17
C TYR A 1039 -4.12 -21.20 22.13
N GLN A 1040 -5.17 -21.18 21.32
CA GLN A 1040 -5.51 -20.04 20.49
C GLN A 1040 -6.57 -19.23 21.22
N ILE A 1041 -6.19 -18.08 21.76
CA ILE A 1041 -7.10 -17.13 22.42
C ILE A 1041 -7.03 -15.81 21.68
N GLN A 1042 -8.12 -15.43 21.01
CA GLN A 1042 -8.23 -14.17 20.27
C GLN A 1042 -8.39 -13.01 21.25
N THR A 1043 -7.39 -12.14 21.35
CA THR A 1043 -7.40 -10.98 22.24
C THR A 1043 -6.45 -9.91 21.70
N GLY A 1044 -6.67 -8.65 22.10
CA GLY A 1044 -5.88 -7.49 21.66
C GLY A 1044 -5.34 -6.65 22.82
N PRO A 1045 -4.54 -5.61 22.54
CA PRO A 1045 -3.88 -4.77 23.56
C PRO A 1045 -4.85 -4.07 24.50
N ALA A 1046 -6.12 -3.91 24.08
CA ALA A 1046 -7.19 -3.36 24.91
C ALA A 1046 -7.31 -4.08 26.27
N LEU A 1047 -7.17 -5.41 26.30
CA LEU A 1047 -7.24 -6.16 27.56
C LEU A 1047 -6.01 -5.90 28.44
N GLY A 1048 -4.80 -5.78 27.85
CA GLY A 1048 -3.62 -5.38 28.60
C GLY A 1048 -3.76 -3.99 29.23
N SER A 1049 -4.31 -3.03 28.46
CA SER A 1049 -4.63 -1.69 28.97
C SER A 1049 -5.65 -1.73 30.11
N PHE A 1050 -6.69 -2.55 29.98
CA PHE A 1050 -7.69 -2.77 31.04
C PHE A 1050 -7.05 -3.34 32.30
N ASN A 1051 -6.24 -4.40 32.17
CA ASN A 1051 -5.55 -5.04 33.28
C ASN A 1051 -4.67 -4.04 34.06
N ARG A 1052 -3.97 -3.13 33.36
CA ARG A 1052 -3.21 -2.05 34.01
C ARG A 1052 -4.12 -1.06 34.74
N TRP A 1053 -5.24 -0.68 34.14
CA TRP A 1053 -6.19 0.27 34.75
C TRP A 1053 -6.82 -0.27 36.04
N VAL A 1054 -7.12 -1.57 36.09
CA VAL A 1054 -7.76 -2.19 37.26
C VAL A 1054 -6.79 -2.81 38.27
N LYS A 1055 -5.49 -2.71 38.04
CA LYS A 1055 -4.45 -3.26 38.93
C LYS A 1055 -4.56 -2.67 40.33
N GLY A 1056 -4.45 -3.53 41.34
CA GLY A 1056 -4.59 -3.18 42.76
C GLY A 1056 -6.05 -3.03 43.22
N THR A 1057 -7.03 -3.26 42.36
CA THR A 1057 -8.46 -3.22 42.70
C THR A 1057 -9.06 -4.63 42.77
N ALA A 1058 -10.29 -4.76 43.27
CA ALA A 1058 -11.01 -6.05 43.26
C ALA A 1058 -11.16 -6.64 41.85
N LEU A 1059 -11.20 -5.80 40.80
CA LEU A 1059 -11.31 -6.21 39.41
C LEU A 1059 -10.02 -6.80 38.82
N GLU A 1060 -8.90 -6.79 39.57
CA GLU A 1060 -7.67 -7.46 39.14
C GLU A 1060 -7.94 -8.96 38.90
N SER A 1061 -8.72 -9.62 39.76
CA SER A 1061 -9.16 -11.00 39.54
C SER A 1061 -10.32 -11.08 38.55
N TRP A 1062 -10.20 -11.95 37.53
CA TRP A 1062 -11.29 -12.18 36.58
C TRP A 1062 -12.58 -12.69 37.23
N ARG A 1063 -12.48 -13.31 38.42
CA ARG A 1063 -13.64 -13.81 39.17
C ARG A 1063 -14.56 -12.70 39.67
N ASN A 1064 -14.06 -11.47 39.74
CA ASN A 1064 -14.82 -10.28 40.10
C ASN A 1064 -15.17 -9.42 38.88
N ARG A 1065 -14.81 -9.85 37.67
CA ARG A 1065 -15.05 -9.12 36.42
C ARG A 1065 -16.41 -9.52 35.87
N HIS A 1066 -17.40 -8.68 36.11
CA HIS A 1066 -18.72 -8.79 35.49
C HIS A 1066 -18.84 -7.82 34.31
N VAL A 1067 -19.35 -8.32 33.17
CA VAL A 1067 -19.33 -7.60 31.89
C VAL A 1067 -20.06 -6.24 31.92
N ASP A 1068 -21.20 -6.16 32.61
CA ASP A 1068 -22.02 -4.96 32.81
C ASP A 1068 -21.36 -3.97 33.79
N GLU A 1069 -20.83 -4.47 34.90
CA GLU A 1069 -20.13 -3.64 35.90
C GLU A 1069 -18.89 -2.97 35.31
N ILE A 1070 -18.14 -3.70 34.47
CA ILE A 1070 -17.01 -3.17 33.71
C ILE A 1070 -17.48 -2.06 32.76
N ALA A 1071 -18.57 -2.28 32.01
CA ALA A 1071 -19.12 -1.28 31.09
C ALA A 1071 -19.52 0.01 31.82
N ILE A 1072 -20.26 -0.11 32.93
CA ILE A 1072 -20.69 1.02 33.76
C ILE A 1072 -19.46 1.77 34.31
N LYS A 1073 -18.50 1.04 34.88
CA LYS A 1073 -17.28 1.64 35.44
C LYS A 1073 -16.47 2.37 34.37
N LEU A 1074 -16.32 1.77 33.20
CA LEU A 1074 -15.58 2.35 32.07
C LEU A 1074 -16.22 3.67 31.63
N LEU A 1075 -17.53 3.70 31.43
CA LEU A 1075 -18.25 4.91 31.01
C LEU A 1075 -18.25 6.00 32.08
N ALA A 1076 -18.39 5.63 33.36
CA ALA A 1076 -18.28 6.57 34.48
C ALA A 1076 -16.90 7.22 34.54
N ALA A 1077 -15.83 6.41 34.47
CA ALA A 1077 -14.46 6.90 34.46
C ALA A 1077 -14.14 7.71 33.19
N THR A 1078 -14.75 7.37 32.05
CA THR A 1078 -14.65 8.15 30.80
C THR A 1078 -15.23 9.56 30.97
N ALA A 1079 -16.42 9.67 31.56
CA ALA A 1079 -17.04 10.96 31.83
C ALA A 1079 -16.21 11.80 32.81
N GLU A 1080 -15.67 11.18 33.87
CA GLU A 1080 -14.76 11.84 34.81
C GLU A 1080 -13.50 12.34 34.09
N HIS A 1081 -12.88 11.50 33.26
CA HIS A 1081 -11.69 11.85 32.50
C HIS A 1081 -11.93 13.06 31.58
N LEU A 1082 -13.08 13.10 30.88
CA LEU A 1082 -13.46 14.22 30.02
C LEU A 1082 -13.70 15.51 30.81
N ASN A 1083 -14.39 15.44 31.95
CA ASN A 1083 -14.59 16.62 32.81
C ASN A 1083 -13.27 17.20 33.33
N ARG A 1084 -12.34 16.34 33.77
CA ARG A 1084 -11.01 16.77 34.22
C ARG A 1084 -10.21 17.39 33.09
N SER A 1085 -10.24 16.78 31.91
CA SER A 1085 -9.54 17.30 30.72
C SER A 1085 -10.11 18.65 30.29
N TYR A 1086 -11.43 18.79 30.25
CA TYR A 1086 -12.11 20.05 29.95
C TYR A 1086 -11.77 21.15 30.96
N THR A 1087 -11.77 20.82 32.26
CA THR A 1087 -11.38 21.78 33.30
C THR A 1087 -9.92 22.23 33.13
N ARG A 1088 -9.01 21.29 32.80
CA ARG A 1088 -7.61 21.60 32.52
C ARG A 1088 -7.47 22.53 31.30
N PHE A 1089 -8.25 22.31 30.25
CA PHE A 1089 -8.25 23.19 29.07
C PHE A 1089 -8.76 24.60 29.35
N LEU A 1090 -9.71 24.77 30.28
CA LEU A 1090 -10.21 26.09 30.67
C LEU A 1090 -9.30 26.85 31.65
N GLN A 1091 -8.41 26.12 32.35
CA GLN A 1091 -7.46 26.70 33.30
C GLN A 1091 -6.09 27.02 32.68
N ALA A 1092 -5.80 26.46 31.49
CA ALA A 1092 -4.62 26.76 30.68
C ALA A 1092 -4.88 27.97 29.79
#